data_AF-A0A0K1NJG7-F1
#
_entry.id   AF-A0A0K1NJG7-F1
#
_cell.length_a   1.000
_cell.length_b   1.000
_cell.length_c   1.000
_cell.angle_alpha   90.00
_cell.angle_beta   90.00
_cell.angle_gamma   90.00
#
_symmetry.space_group_name_H-M   'P 1'
#
loop_
_entity.id
_entity.type
_entity.pdbx_description
1 polymer ?
#
loop_
_entity_poly.entity_id
_entity_poly.type
_entity_poly.pdbx_seq_one_letter_code
_entity_poly.pdbx_strand_id
1 'polypeptide(L)'
;MATIGVTSWTYLLQKPLLFINKKNEFNSFPTWKRYVGKGMSILFVGLLSGQSANAQNFRTLRDVKVNETVLDLSQTDCTVIPRNAMHSCHRLASLTLPPKLDSIGTQAFFACDGISGKLHFPATTRVVDASAFNSCKQLTELVFDGSTRIGTFAFANCRGLREVRLSAVTPPVCADNAFDGIDLSRVKLTVPAKAKKAYRSAQGWRNFFAAPKFENVCGPENILVPRPLKLEVYSTRLPLKWQDVVGVEASQELSNEKIQAENILGERTVYKKGRNGAGAMVRLALDKSLANDEAYTLQVDEKGVTIKGRTATGVFNGLMTLEQLCIGNGVSARSTKIPALFIADQPRTAIRELMVDPVRHFIPFEDLKGFVVEMARYKFNALHLHLVDDQAWRIEIKKYPKLIEKGSDRVGMDDMPERISGYYTQDQMRELVRFAAQYHVMVIPEIELPGHEVAAVHCFPQLSCAKKPVPVRLTCGVSNELLCPAEPFVYEFLDNVLTELADVFPAPYVHLGGDEAGQPPLGAWSDCAACTALKQKEGYTESWQLQQYLFDRVINKLQSLGKTPMYWYEQEFKTIQPGCVVYAWRHGLTKTAIDAAVRNKAKIMLCPGEHCYLDYPQQRGDMPEKNWGMPVTTLEQTYRLDPAWGQDSVFVRDNLLGVSGTLWSECINSTERIYYQAFPRAAALAEAGWSVAERRSYKEFLTRIRPLTHDMQRRGIAVNVR
;
A
#
# COMPACT_ATOMS: atom_id res chain seq x y z
N MET A 1 40.91 -8.52 -32.91
CA MET A 1 40.17 -9.15 -34.03
C MET A 1 38.73 -9.37 -33.59
N ALA A 2 37.81 -8.74 -34.31
CA ALA A 2 36.35 -8.92 -34.38
C ALA A 2 35.53 -9.05 -33.07
N THR A 3 35.14 -7.90 -32.52
CA THR A 3 33.88 -7.67 -31.80
C THR A 3 32.73 -7.59 -32.80
N ILE A 4 31.69 -8.43 -32.65
CA ILE A 4 30.41 -8.28 -33.37
C ILE A 4 29.39 -7.74 -32.36
N GLY A 5 29.05 -6.47 -32.53
CA GLY A 5 27.95 -5.81 -31.83
C GLY A 5 26.60 -6.25 -32.40
N VAL A 6 25.67 -6.60 -31.52
CA VAL A 6 24.27 -6.87 -31.86
C VAL A 6 23.59 -5.53 -32.11
N THR A 7 23.28 -5.25 -33.37
CA THR A 7 22.44 -4.13 -33.80
C THR A 7 20.99 -4.40 -33.40
N SER A 8 20.43 -3.48 -32.61
CA SER A 8 19.03 -3.47 -32.23
C SER A 8 18.14 -3.11 -33.42
N TRP A 9 17.17 -3.96 -33.71
CA TRP A 9 16.10 -3.74 -34.70
C TRP A 9 15.03 -2.72 -34.25
N THR A 10 15.29 -1.92 -33.21
CA THR A 10 14.35 -0.90 -32.71
C THR A 10 14.47 0.48 -33.37
N TYR A 11 15.42 0.70 -34.29
CA TYR A 11 15.71 2.03 -34.83
C TYR A 11 15.08 2.40 -36.19
N LEU A 12 14.09 1.63 -36.69
CA LEU A 12 13.51 1.87 -38.02
C LEU A 12 12.04 2.32 -38.07
N LEU A 13 11.34 2.53 -36.95
CA LEU A 13 9.92 2.91 -36.96
C LEU A 13 9.52 4.06 -36.02
N GLN A 14 10.46 4.97 -35.70
CA GLN A 14 10.13 6.24 -35.04
C GLN A 14 10.57 7.44 -35.90
N LYS A 15 9.80 7.73 -36.95
CA LYS A 15 9.64 9.11 -37.43
C LYS A 15 8.18 9.34 -37.82
N PRO A 16 7.51 10.41 -37.35
CA PRO A 16 6.26 10.82 -37.93
C PRO A 16 6.56 11.37 -39.33
N LEU A 17 5.95 10.77 -40.37
CA LEU A 17 5.97 11.33 -41.71
C LEU A 17 5.14 12.62 -41.73
N LEU A 18 5.80 13.74 -41.44
CA LEU A 18 5.32 15.08 -41.76
C LEU A 18 5.66 15.35 -43.23
N PHE A 19 4.65 15.30 -44.11
CA PHE A 19 4.76 15.91 -45.44
C PHE A 19 3.98 17.23 -45.43
N ILE A 20 4.71 18.34 -45.44
CA ILE A 20 4.20 19.67 -45.79
C ILE A 20 4.31 19.78 -47.31
N ASN A 21 3.19 20.02 -48.01
CA ASN A 21 3.22 20.40 -49.43
C ASN A 21 3.15 21.94 -49.57
N LYS A 22 3.78 22.47 -50.62
CA LYS A 22 4.15 23.88 -50.88
C LYS A 22 2.99 24.91 -51.03
N LYS A 23 1.78 24.66 -50.52
CA LYS A 23 0.65 25.59 -50.67
C LYS A 23 -0.20 25.91 -49.42
N ASN A 24 0.14 25.44 -48.22
CA ASN A 24 -0.53 25.90 -46.98
C ASN A 24 -2.08 25.93 -47.02
N GLU A 25 -2.74 24.86 -47.47
CA GLU A 25 -4.19 24.71 -47.32
C GLU A 25 -4.53 23.46 -46.51
N PHE A 26 -5.33 23.64 -45.45
CA PHE A 26 -5.98 22.58 -44.69
C PHE A 26 -7.22 22.11 -45.47
N ASN A 27 -7.21 20.88 -45.97
CA ASN A 27 -8.43 20.22 -46.42
C ASN A 27 -8.63 18.89 -45.69
N SER A 28 -9.77 18.79 -45.01
CA SER A 28 -10.25 17.61 -44.31
C SER A 28 -10.64 16.50 -45.28
N PHE A 29 -10.07 15.29 -45.11
CA PHE A 29 -10.61 14.06 -45.71
C PHE A 29 -11.26 13.18 -44.63
N PRO A 30 -12.57 12.90 -44.70
CA PRO A 30 -13.29 12.20 -43.64
C PRO A 30 -13.42 10.70 -43.93
N THR A 31 -12.35 9.91 -43.91
CA THR A 31 -12.51 8.44 -44.09
C THR A 31 -11.37 7.59 -43.48
N TRP A 32 -10.91 7.87 -42.26
CA TRP A 32 -10.02 6.92 -41.54
C TRP A 32 -10.51 6.51 -40.15
N LYS A 33 -11.65 7.04 -39.68
CA LYS A 33 -12.24 6.68 -38.37
C LYS A 33 -13.03 5.37 -38.33
N ARG A 34 -13.19 4.66 -39.45
CA ARG A 34 -14.05 3.46 -39.51
C ARG A 34 -13.30 2.11 -39.56
N TYR A 35 -11.96 2.12 -39.59
CA TYR A 35 -11.15 0.88 -39.63
C TYR A 35 -10.13 0.72 -38.49
N VAL A 36 -10.15 1.57 -37.47
CA VAL A 36 -9.25 1.46 -36.29
C VAL A 36 -9.89 0.69 -35.11
N GLY A 37 -11.09 0.12 -35.30
CA GLY A 37 -11.79 -0.66 -34.27
C GLY A 37 -11.31 -2.11 -34.08
N LYS A 38 -10.26 -2.55 -34.79
CA LYS A 38 -9.68 -3.90 -34.71
C LYS A 38 -8.14 -3.88 -34.78
N GLY A 39 -7.51 -2.87 -34.19
CA GLY A 39 -6.05 -2.83 -34.04
C GLY A 39 -5.61 -3.60 -32.80
N MET A 40 -5.56 -4.92 -32.88
CA MET A 40 -5.19 -5.80 -31.76
C MET A 40 -4.35 -7.00 -32.27
N SER A 41 -3.21 -7.22 -31.62
CA SER A 41 -2.43 -8.47 -31.53
C SER A 41 -1.50 -8.99 -32.67
N ILE A 42 -1.29 -8.34 -33.81
CA ILE A 42 -0.36 -8.92 -34.82
C ILE A 42 1.11 -8.85 -34.39
N LEU A 43 1.52 -7.77 -33.71
CA LEU A 43 2.89 -7.62 -33.19
C LEU A 43 3.23 -8.58 -32.04
N PHE A 44 2.22 -9.20 -31.41
CA PHE A 44 2.40 -10.02 -30.20
C PHE A 44 2.31 -11.52 -30.43
N VAL A 45 1.63 -11.97 -31.51
CA VAL A 45 1.84 -13.34 -32.00
C VAL A 45 3.33 -13.58 -32.16
N GLY A 46 4.10 -12.64 -32.74
CA GLY A 46 5.56 -12.73 -32.90
C GLY A 46 6.41 -12.75 -31.62
N LEU A 47 5.98 -12.11 -30.53
CA LEU A 47 6.74 -12.00 -29.27
C LEU A 47 6.55 -13.21 -28.34
N LEU A 48 5.42 -13.93 -28.47
CA LEU A 48 5.13 -15.16 -27.73
C LEU A 48 5.18 -16.42 -28.62
N SER A 49 5.21 -16.28 -29.96
CA SER A 49 5.46 -17.39 -30.87
C SER A 49 6.95 -17.76 -30.80
N GLY A 50 7.25 -18.90 -30.19
CA GLY A 50 8.60 -19.46 -30.14
C GLY A 50 9.49 -18.98 -28.99
N GLN A 51 9.01 -18.11 -28.09
CA GLN A 51 9.70 -17.79 -26.82
C GLN A 51 8.86 -18.26 -25.62
N SER A 52 9.53 -18.80 -24.59
CA SER A 52 8.86 -19.16 -23.33
C SER A 52 8.23 -17.91 -22.71
N ALA A 53 6.90 -17.90 -22.51
CA ALA A 53 6.24 -16.87 -21.74
C ALA A 53 6.86 -16.79 -20.33
N ASN A 54 7.58 -15.72 -20.05
CA ASN A 54 8.22 -15.47 -18.75
C ASN A 54 7.57 -14.24 -18.08
N ALA A 55 7.87 -14.03 -16.80
CA ALA A 55 7.31 -12.92 -16.02
C ALA A 55 7.57 -11.54 -16.65
N GLN A 56 8.71 -11.37 -17.34
CA GLN A 56 9.06 -10.11 -18.00
C GLN A 56 8.12 -9.77 -19.18
N ASN A 57 7.67 -10.77 -19.94
CA ASN A 57 6.71 -10.57 -21.03
C ASN A 57 5.37 -10.07 -20.49
N PHE A 58 4.91 -10.66 -19.38
CA PHE A 58 3.66 -10.25 -18.73
C PHE A 58 3.78 -8.89 -18.04
N ARG A 59 4.92 -8.56 -17.39
CA ARG A 59 5.20 -7.20 -16.92
C ARG A 59 5.08 -6.20 -18.06
N THR A 60 5.68 -6.49 -19.21
CA THR A 60 5.63 -5.59 -20.37
C THR A 60 4.18 -5.33 -20.80
N LEU A 61 3.32 -6.35 -20.76
CA LEU A 61 1.89 -6.18 -21.03
C LEU A 61 1.20 -5.33 -19.96
N ARG A 62 1.46 -5.61 -18.68
CA ARG A 62 0.82 -4.98 -17.52
C ARG A 62 1.23 -3.52 -17.32
N ASP A 63 2.53 -3.24 -17.32
CA ASP A 63 3.10 -1.96 -16.87
C ASP A 63 3.57 -1.07 -18.04
N VAL A 64 3.93 -1.65 -19.19
CA VAL A 64 4.42 -0.88 -20.36
C VAL A 64 3.33 -0.71 -21.42
N LYS A 65 2.48 -1.71 -21.63
CA LYS A 65 1.36 -1.66 -22.59
C LYS A 65 0.01 -1.41 -21.89
N VAL A 66 0.00 -0.48 -20.96
CA VAL A 66 -1.15 -0.14 -20.08
C VAL A 66 -2.46 0.20 -20.82
N ASN A 67 -2.40 0.59 -22.10
CA ASN A 67 -3.57 0.95 -22.90
C ASN A 67 -4.25 -0.23 -23.59
N GLU A 68 -3.69 -1.45 -23.50
CA GLU A 68 -4.30 -2.64 -24.09
C GLU A 68 -5.60 -3.01 -23.36
N THR A 69 -6.70 -3.06 -24.09
CA THR A 69 -8.02 -3.40 -23.56
C THR A 69 -8.41 -4.85 -23.86
N VAL A 70 -7.63 -5.55 -24.67
CA VAL A 70 -7.89 -6.94 -25.03
C VAL A 70 -6.58 -7.72 -24.93
N LEU A 71 -6.64 -8.90 -24.33
CA LEU A 71 -5.51 -9.83 -24.27
C LEU A 71 -5.93 -11.13 -24.94
N ASP A 72 -5.55 -11.29 -26.21
CA ASP A 72 -5.83 -12.51 -26.98
C ASP A 72 -4.58 -13.40 -27.05
N LEU A 73 -4.59 -14.48 -26.27
CA LEU A 73 -3.52 -15.48 -26.23
C LEU A 73 -3.84 -16.74 -27.03
N SER A 74 -4.90 -16.76 -27.84
CA SER A 74 -5.36 -17.94 -28.58
C SER A 74 -4.33 -18.51 -29.57
N GLN A 75 -3.44 -17.66 -30.08
CA GLN A 75 -2.39 -18.04 -31.03
C GLN A 75 -1.04 -18.33 -30.36
N THR A 76 -1.00 -18.43 -29.03
CA THR A 76 0.24 -18.65 -28.28
C THR A 76 0.35 -20.12 -27.82
N ASP A 77 1.58 -20.64 -27.78
CA ASP A 77 1.90 -21.91 -27.13
C ASP A 77 2.15 -21.76 -25.61
N CYS A 78 1.68 -20.66 -25.03
CA CYS A 78 1.84 -20.38 -23.61
C CYS A 78 1.09 -21.43 -22.77
N THR A 79 1.83 -22.22 -22.00
CA THR A 79 1.24 -23.23 -21.09
C THR A 79 1.04 -22.68 -19.68
N VAL A 80 1.73 -21.61 -19.28
CA VAL A 80 1.64 -21.07 -17.92
C VAL A 80 1.45 -19.56 -17.96
N ILE A 81 0.37 -19.09 -17.36
CA ILE A 81 0.19 -17.67 -17.02
C ILE A 81 0.74 -17.48 -15.59
N PRO A 82 1.82 -16.71 -15.40
CA PRO A 82 2.50 -16.61 -14.11
C PRO A 82 1.66 -15.86 -13.07
N ARG A 83 2.13 -15.93 -11.83
CA ARG A 83 1.63 -15.09 -10.73
C ARG A 83 1.69 -13.60 -11.12
N ASN A 84 0.68 -12.83 -10.72
CA ASN A 84 0.58 -11.38 -10.93
C ASN A 84 0.67 -10.91 -12.39
N ALA A 85 0.48 -11.80 -13.37
CA ALA A 85 0.70 -11.56 -14.80
C ALA A 85 0.10 -10.24 -15.32
N MET A 86 -1.17 -10.01 -15.04
CA MET A 86 -1.96 -8.84 -15.42
C MET A 86 -2.60 -8.18 -14.18
N HIS A 87 -1.93 -8.26 -13.03
CA HIS A 87 -2.43 -7.74 -11.75
C HIS A 87 -2.90 -6.27 -11.87
N SER A 88 -4.14 -5.98 -11.47
CA SER A 88 -4.77 -4.65 -11.50
C SER A 88 -4.86 -3.99 -12.87
N CYS A 89 -4.92 -4.77 -13.95
CA CYS A 89 -5.23 -4.22 -15.27
C CYS A 89 -6.73 -3.90 -15.41
N HIS A 90 -7.20 -2.82 -14.79
CA HIS A 90 -8.62 -2.40 -14.81
C HIS A 90 -9.17 -2.15 -16.23
N ARG A 91 -8.30 -1.74 -17.17
CA ARG A 91 -8.67 -1.47 -18.57
C ARG A 91 -8.87 -2.72 -19.42
N LEU A 92 -8.40 -3.88 -18.96
CA LEU A 92 -8.50 -5.12 -19.69
C LEU A 92 -9.96 -5.58 -19.74
N ALA A 93 -10.61 -5.40 -20.87
CA ALA A 93 -12.04 -5.64 -21.08
C ALA A 93 -12.34 -7.06 -21.61
N SER A 94 -11.39 -7.65 -22.34
CA SER A 94 -11.53 -8.97 -22.97
C SER A 94 -10.26 -9.80 -22.83
N LEU A 95 -10.43 -11.10 -22.55
CA LEU A 95 -9.36 -12.05 -22.33
C LEU A 95 -9.67 -13.36 -23.04
N THR A 96 -8.77 -13.79 -23.93
CA THR A 96 -8.78 -15.13 -24.54
C THR A 96 -7.57 -15.90 -24.05
N LEU A 97 -7.80 -17.07 -23.44
CA LEU A 97 -6.75 -17.93 -22.89
C LEU A 97 -6.05 -18.77 -23.98
N PRO A 98 -4.78 -19.18 -23.77
CA PRO A 98 -4.07 -20.07 -24.71
C PRO A 98 -4.74 -21.45 -24.84
N PRO A 99 -4.75 -22.08 -26.03
CA PRO A 99 -5.40 -23.37 -26.24
C PRO A 99 -4.71 -24.54 -25.51
N LYS A 100 -3.40 -24.42 -25.23
CA LYS A 100 -2.59 -25.41 -24.50
C LYS A 100 -2.33 -25.00 -23.04
N LEU A 101 -3.12 -24.06 -22.51
CA LEU A 101 -2.95 -23.55 -21.16
C LEU A 101 -3.02 -24.67 -20.14
N ASP A 102 -2.00 -24.78 -19.31
CA ASP A 102 -1.88 -25.69 -18.19
C ASP A 102 -2.30 -25.03 -16.86
N SER A 103 -1.71 -23.89 -16.53
CA SER A 103 -1.93 -23.26 -15.23
C SER A 103 -1.99 -21.73 -15.26
N ILE A 104 -2.79 -21.18 -14.35
CA ILE A 104 -2.88 -19.75 -14.05
C ILE A 104 -2.43 -19.54 -12.61
N GLY A 105 -1.39 -18.72 -12.43
CA GLY A 105 -0.77 -18.45 -11.14
C GLY A 105 -1.61 -17.59 -10.21
N THR A 106 -1.18 -17.55 -8.94
CA THR A 106 -1.81 -16.74 -7.89
C THR A 106 -1.97 -15.28 -8.33
N GLN A 107 -3.14 -14.68 -8.12
CA GLN A 107 -3.42 -13.26 -8.42
C GLN A 107 -3.11 -12.81 -9.86
N ALA A 108 -3.04 -13.72 -10.83
CA ALA A 108 -2.67 -13.42 -12.21
C ALA A 108 -3.52 -12.32 -12.88
N PHE A 109 -4.81 -12.24 -12.55
CA PHE A 109 -5.78 -11.25 -13.03
C PHE A 109 -6.54 -10.62 -11.86
N PHE A 110 -5.89 -10.50 -10.69
CA PHE A 110 -6.50 -9.86 -9.53
C PHE A 110 -6.92 -8.43 -9.88
N ALA A 111 -8.14 -8.04 -9.48
CA ALA A 111 -8.72 -6.72 -9.74
C ALA A 111 -8.75 -6.31 -11.22
N CYS A 112 -8.72 -7.25 -12.18
CA CYS A 112 -9.06 -6.97 -13.59
C CYS A 112 -10.57 -6.85 -13.77
N ASP A 113 -11.17 -5.83 -13.15
CA ASP A 113 -12.62 -5.65 -13.09
C ASP A 113 -13.27 -5.20 -14.40
N GLY A 114 -12.46 -4.83 -15.41
CA GLY A 114 -12.88 -4.64 -16.80
C GLY A 114 -13.26 -5.94 -17.52
N ILE A 115 -12.70 -7.10 -17.14
CA ILE A 115 -12.88 -8.35 -17.88
C ILE A 115 -14.35 -8.74 -17.82
N SER A 116 -15.00 -8.75 -18.98
CA SER A 116 -16.44 -8.95 -19.09
C SER A 116 -16.79 -10.18 -19.93
N GLY A 117 -18.01 -10.66 -19.76
CA GLY A 117 -18.54 -11.75 -20.59
C GLY A 117 -18.06 -13.13 -20.17
N LYS A 118 -17.81 -13.98 -21.19
CA LYS A 118 -17.51 -15.40 -21.04
C LYS A 118 -16.01 -15.66 -21.07
N LEU A 119 -15.50 -16.37 -20.08
CA LEU A 119 -14.13 -16.86 -20.02
C LEU A 119 -14.11 -18.39 -20.20
N HIS A 120 -13.35 -18.85 -21.19
CA HIS A 120 -13.22 -20.25 -21.56
C HIS A 120 -11.86 -20.81 -21.14
N PHE A 121 -11.88 -21.92 -20.39
CA PHE A 121 -10.71 -22.65 -19.94
C PHE A 121 -10.60 -23.96 -20.74
N PRO A 122 -9.51 -24.18 -21.49
CA PRO A 122 -9.35 -25.37 -22.32
C PRO A 122 -9.19 -26.64 -21.46
N ALA A 123 -9.41 -27.80 -22.09
CA ALA A 123 -9.36 -29.09 -21.41
C ALA A 123 -7.99 -29.39 -20.76
N THR A 124 -6.93 -28.74 -21.24
CA THR A 124 -5.57 -28.86 -20.71
C THR A 124 -5.35 -28.12 -19.39
N THR A 125 -6.22 -27.18 -19.02
CA THR A 125 -6.01 -26.35 -17.83
C THR A 125 -6.19 -27.17 -16.55
N ARG A 126 -5.07 -27.50 -15.91
CA ARG A 126 -5.03 -28.28 -14.67
C ARG A 126 -5.31 -27.43 -13.44
N VAL A 127 -4.90 -26.16 -13.43
CA VAL A 127 -4.95 -25.32 -12.21
C VAL A 127 -5.33 -23.87 -12.51
N VAL A 128 -6.28 -23.34 -11.74
CA VAL A 128 -6.47 -21.91 -11.51
C VAL A 128 -6.17 -21.65 -10.03
N ASP A 129 -5.07 -20.96 -9.76
CA ASP A 129 -4.52 -20.83 -8.41
C ASP A 129 -5.21 -19.73 -7.57
N ALA A 130 -4.77 -19.56 -6.33
CA ALA A 130 -5.41 -18.69 -5.35
C ALA A 130 -5.58 -17.24 -5.86
N SER A 131 -6.79 -16.68 -5.66
CA SER A 131 -7.14 -15.32 -6.05
C SER A 131 -6.86 -14.93 -7.52
N ALA A 132 -6.70 -15.91 -8.43
CA ALA A 132 -6.29 -15.65 -9.82
C ALA A 132 -7.18 -14.64 -10.56
N PHE A 133 -8.50 -14.65 -10.32
CA PHE A 133 -9.49 -13.72 -10.89
C PHE A 133 -10.29 -13.01 -9.79
N ASN A 134 -9.75 -12.88 -8.58
CA ASN A 134 -10.46 -12.21 -7.49
C ASN A 134 -10.73 -10.74 -7.88
N SER A 135 -11.94 -10.28 -7.62
CA SER A 135 -12.42 -8.94 -7.99
C SER A 135 -12.56 -8.68 -9.50
N CYS A 136 -12.65 -9.70 -10.37
CA CYS A 136 -13.09 -9.54 -11.76
C CYS A 136 -14.61 -9.31 -11.83
N LYS A 137 -15.07 -8.12 -11.42
CA LYS A 137 -16.49 -7.82 -11.13
C LYS A 137 -17.42 -7.94 -12.33
N GLN A 138 -16.94 -7.74 -13.56
CA GLN A 138 -17.76 -7.77 -14.78
C GLN A 138 -17.84 -9.15 -15.46
N LEU A 139 -17.12 -10.15 -14.97
CA LEU A 139 -17.10 -11.48 -15.54
C LEU A 139 -18.45 -12.18 -15.32
N THR A 140 -19.08 -12.70 -16.37
CA THR A 140 -20.46 -13.21 -16.31
C THR A 140 -20.59 -14.73 -16.48
N GLU A 141 -19.68 -15.37 -17.22
CA GLU A 141 -19.72 -16.80 -17.48
C GLU A 141 -18.34 -17.44 -17.41
N LEU A 142 -18.25 -18.60 -16.75
CA LEU A 142 -17.06 -19.46 -16.73
C LEU A 142 -17.36 -20.78 -17.44
N VAL A 143 -16.49 -21.21 -18.35
CA VAL A 143 -16.62 -22.50 -19.05
C VAL A 143 -15.34 -23.30 -18.94
N PHE A 144 -15.42 -24.49 -18.34
CA PHE A 144 -14.30 -25.41 -18.17
C PHE A 144 -14.49 -26.66 -19.02
N ASP A 145 -13.60 -26.88 -19.99
CA ASP A 145 -13.62 -28.05 -20.87
C ASP A 145 -12.92 -29.28 -20.26
N GLY A 146 -12.19 -29.10 -19.15
CA GLY A 146 -11.44 -30.15 -18.48
C GLY A 146 -11.72 -30.26 -16.97
N SER A 147 -10.87 -31.01 -16.28
CA SER A 147 -10.92 -31.18 -14.82
C SER A 147 -9.96 -30.22 -14.12
N THR A 148 -10.30 -28.93 -14.12
CA THR A 148 -9.46 -27.86 -13.57
C THR A 148 -9.60 -27.75 -12.05
N ARG A 149 -8.48 -27.83 -11.33
CA ARG A 149 -8.44 -27.54 -9.89
C ARG A 149 -8.58 -26.04 -9.65
N ILE A 150 -9.50 -25.64 -8.78
CA ILE A 150 -9.78 -24.23 -8.45
C ILE A 150 -9.29 -23.93 -7.02
N GLY A 151 -8.37 -22.97 -6.91
CA GLY A 151 -7.75 -22.54 -5.66
C GLY A 151 -8.62 -21.64 -4.77
N THR A 152 -8.12 -21.34 -3.58
CA THR A 152 -8.79 -20.47 -2.59
C THR A 152 -9.01 -19.07 -3.17
N PHE A 153 -10.23 -18.55 -3.07
CA PHE A 153 -10.60 -17.23 -3.59
C PHE A 153 -10.37 -17.01 -5.10
N ALA A 154 -10.12 -18.06 -5.88
CA ALA A 154 -9.75 -17.95 -7.29
C ALA A 154 -10.71 -17.08 -8.13
N PHE A 155 -12.00 -17.08 -7.81
CA PHE A 155 -13.05 -16.26 -8.42
C PHE A 155 -13.85 -15.50 -7.35
N ALA A 156 -13.23 -15.17 -6.21
CA ALA A 156 -13.90 -14.38 -5.18
C ALA A 156 -14.24 -12.98 -5.71
N ASN A 157 -15.32 -12.38 -5.21
CA ASN A 157 -15.78 -11.04 -5.59
C ASN A 157 -16.09 -10.84 -7.10
N CYS A 158 -16.22 -11.90 -7.90
CA CYS A 158 -16.75 -11.83 -9.27
C CYS A 158 -18.29 -11.65 -9.25
N ARG A 159 -18.76 -10.51 -8.75
CA ARG A 159 -20.19 -10.22 -8.49
C ARG A 159 -21.07 -10.25 -9.76
N GLY A 160 -20.46 -10.12 -10.93
CA GLY A 160 -21.11 -10.25 -12.24
C GLY A 160 -21.43 -11.69 -12.66
N LEU A 161 -20.89 -12.70 -11.98
CA LEU A 161 -21.02 -14.10 -12.39
C LEU A 161 -22.48 -14.56 -12.39
N ARG A 162 -22.91 -15.23 -13.47
CA ARG A 162 -24.28 -15.74 -13.67
C ARG A 162 -24.32 -17.20 -14.05
N GLU A 163 -23.29 -17.71 -14.72
CA GLU A 163 -23.23 -19.12 -15.12
C GLU A 163 -21.83 -19.72 -14.99
N VAL A 164 -21.76 -20.95 -14.52
CA VAL A 164 -20.56 -21.79 -14.54
C VAL A 164 -20.89 -23.10 -15.24
N ARG A 165 -20.16 -23.41 -16.31
CA ARG A 165 -20.32 -24.65 -17.08
C ARG A 165 -19.09 -25.53 -16.94
N LEU A 166 -19.30 -26.82 -16.66
CA LEU A 166 -18.25 -27.82 -16.63
C LEU A 166 -18.59 -28.99 -17.55
N SER A 167 -17.60 -29.49 -18.29
CA SER A 167 -17.71 -30.73 -19.08
C SER A 167 -17.37 -31.99 -18.26
N ALA A 168 -16.66 -31.84 -17.14
CA ALA A 168 -16.13 -32.93 -16.34
C ALA A 168 -17.24 -33.80 -15.72
N VAL A 169 -17.12 -35.12 -15.89
CA VAL A 169 -18.07 -36.09 -15.32
C VAL A 169 -17.77 -36.39 -13.85
N THR A 170 -16.50 -36.23 -13.44
CA THR A 170 -16.06 -36.27 -12.06
C THR A 170 -15.81 -34.83 -11.60
N PRO A 171 -16.44 -34.36 -10.50
CA PRO A 171 -16.24 -33.00 -10.02
C PRO A 171 -14.75 -32.73 -9.75
N PRO A 172 -14.16 -31.69 -10.35
CA PRO A 172 -12.77 -31.35 -10.07
C PRO A 172 -12.61 -30.77 -8.67
N VAL A 173 -11.38 -30.77 -8.14
CA VAL A 173 -11.08 -30.19 -6.82
C VAL A 173 -11.36 -28.68 -6.85
N CYS A 174 -12.19 -28.19 -5.93
CA CYS A 174 -12.54 -26.78 -5.82
C CYS A 174 -12.50 -26.36 -4.35
N ALA A 175 -11.76 -25.30 -4.05
CA ALA A 175 -11.71 -24.75 -2.71
C ALA A 175 -13.09 -24.24 -2.27
N ASP A 176 -13.39 -24.40 -0.99
CA ASP A 176 -14.67 -24.01 -0.40
C ASP A 176 -14.97 -22.50 -0.49
N ASN A 177 -13.93 -21.68 -0.50
CA ASN A 177 -13.98 -20.23 -0.63
C ASN A 177 -13.57 -19.74 -2.03
N ALA A 178 -13.56 -20.60 -3.04
CA ALA A 178 -13.17 -20.22 -4.41
C ALA A 178 -14.05 -19.10 -4.99
N PHE A 179 -15.32 -19.05 -4.62
CA PHE A 179 -16.33 -18.10 -5.09
C PHE A 179 -16.87 -17.20 -3.96
N ASP A 180 -16.05 -16.90 -2.94
CA ASP A 180 -16.49 -16.07 -1.82
C ASP A 180 -16.94 -14.67 -2.29
N GLY A 181 -17.89 -14.05 -1.60
CA GLY A 181 -18.48 -12.77 -2.01
C GLY A 181 -19.47 -12.85 -3.18
N ILE A 182 -19.85 -14.05 -3.65
CA ILE A 182 -20.86 -14.26 -4.69
C ILE A 182 -22.10 -14.95 -4.09
N ASP A 183 -23.30 -14.45 -4.43
CA ASP A 183 -24.56 -15.15 -4.15
C ASP A 183 -24.73 -16.32 -5.14
N LEU A 184 -24.15 -17.47 -4.81
CA LEU A 184 -24.17 -18.67 -5.66
C LEU A 184 -25.58 -19.23 -5.90
N SER A 185 -26.59 -18.87 -5.09
CA SER A 185 -27.98 -19.26 -5.34
C SER A 185 -28.55 -18.65 -6.63
N ARG A 186 -27.93 -17.57 -7.11
CA ARG A 186 -28.27 -16.87 -8.36
C ARG A 186 -27.37 -17.26 -9.53
N VAL A 187 -26.41 -18.17 -9.32
CA VAL A 187 -25.47 -18.61 -10.35
C VAL A 187 -25.88 -19.99 -10.86
N LYS A 188 -26.17 -20.09 -12.15
CA LYS A 188 -26.52 -21.35 -12.79
C LYS A 188 -25.27 -22.24 -12.92
N LEU A 189 -25.31 -23.43 -12.31
CA LEU A 189 -24.29 -24.46 -12.49
C LEU A 189 -24.74 -25.49 -13.53
N THR A 190 -24.07 -25.53 -14.68
CA THR A 190 -24.33 -26.48 -15.78
C THR A 190 -23.26 -27.56 -15.79
N VAL A 191 -23.67 -28.83 -15.57
CA VAL A 191 -22.78 -30.01 -15.53
C VAL A 191 -23.41 -31.18 -16.30
N PRO A 192 -22.64 -32.22 -16.70
CA PRO A 192 -23.19 -33.39 -17.38
C PRO A 192 -24.29 -34.04 -16.56
N ALA A 193 -25.39 -34.47 -17.21
CA ALA A 193 -26.58 -34.97 -16.52
C ALA A 193 -26.27 -36.08 -15.51
N LYS A 194 -25.39 -37.02 -15.88
CA LYS A 194 -24.93 -38.13 -15.02
C LYS A 194 -24.06 -37.69 -13.82
N ALA A 195 -23.45 -36.51 -13.88
CA ALA A 195 -22.55 -35.99 -12.85
C ALA A 195 -23.27 -35.16 -11.78
N LYS A 196 -24.54 -34.75 -12.01
CA LYS A 196 -25.31 -33.87 -11.13
C LYS A 196 -25.28 -34.29 -9.65
N LYS A 197 -25.39 -35.60 -9.37
CA LYS A 197 -25.37 -36.13 -8.00
C LYS A 197 -23.99 -35.94 -7.34
N ALA A 198 -22.91 -36.18 -8.08
CA ALA A 198 -21.55 -36.03 -7.56
C ALA A 198 -21.20 -34.57 -7.24
N TYR A 199 -21.63 -33.63 -8.09
CA TYR A 199 -21.40 -32.18 -7.86
C TYR A 199 -22.12 -31.65 -6.61
N ARG A 200 -23.27 -32.22 -6.23
CA ARG A 200 -24.00 -31.81 -5.02
C ARG A 200 -23.26 -32.10 -3.72
N SER A 201 -22.33 -33.05 -3.71
CA SER A 201 -21.53 -33.41 -2.53
C SER A 201 -20.08 -32.94 -2.60
N ALA A 202 -19.58 -32.57 -3.78
CA ALA A 202 -18.19 -32.19 -3.98
C ALA A 202 -17.85 -30.86 -3.29
N GLN A 203 -16.64 -30.75 -2.73
CA GLN A 203 -16.14 -29.53 -2.08
C GLN A 203 -16.16 -28.34 -3.05
N GLY A 204 -16.51 -27.15 -2.54
CA GLY A 204 -16.71 -25.94 -3.35
C GLY A 204 -17.97 -25.98 -4.21
N TRP A 205 -18.17 -27.03 -5.01
CA TRP A 205 -19.31 -27.18 -5.92
C TRP A 205 -20.66 -27.35 -5.22
N ARG A 206 -20.67 -28.01 -4.06
CA ARG A 206 -21.86 -28.14 -3.22
C ARG A 206 -22.47 -26.77 -2.85
N ASN A 207 -21.66 -25.71 -2.84
CA ASN A 207 -22.07 -24.36 -2.45
C ASN A 207 -23.03 -23.70 -3.47
N PHE A 208 -23.11 -24.25 -4.69
CA PHE A 208 -24.12 -23.83 -5.70
C PHE A 208 -25.52 -24.39 -5.41
N PHE A 209 -25.63 -25.38 -4.52
CA PHE A 209 -26.91 -26.03 -4.20
C PHE A 209 -27.40 -25.72 -2.79
N ALA A 210 -26.49 -25.37 -1.89
CA ALA A 210 -26.79 -24.99 -0.52
C ALA A 210 -25.72 -24.01 -0.03
N ALA A 211 -26.13 -23.02 0.77
CA ALA A 211 -25.18 -22.10 1.39
C ALA A 211 -24.17 -22.88 2.24
N PRO A 212 -22.86 -22.61 2.11
CA PRO A 212 -21.87 -23.29 2.92
C PRO A 212 -22.08 -22.98 4.40
N LYS A 213 -21.94 -24.01 5.24
CA LYS A 213 -21.91 -23.86 6.70
C LYS A 213 -20.48 -23.83 7.17
N PHE A 214 -19.86 -22.65 7.18
CA PHE A 214 -18.59 -22.46 7.90
C PHE A 214 -18.90 -21.95 9.30
N GLU A 215 -18.21 -22.49 10.30
CA GLU A 215 -18.16 -21.87 11.62
C GLU A 215 -16.95 -20.94 11.67
N ASN A 216 -17.20 -19.69 12.05
CA ASN A 216 -16.13 -18.78 12.41
C ASN A 216 -15.67 -19.15 13.82
N VAL A 217 -14.44 -19.66 13.89
CA VAL A 217 -13.84 -20.15 15.13
C VAL A 217 -12.80 -19.14 15.60
N CYS A 218 -13.03 -18.56 16.76
CA CYS A 218 -12.06 -17.70 17.42
C CYS A 218 -11.05 -18.56 18.20
N GLY A 219 -9.79 -18.55 17.76
CA GLY A 219 -8.64 -19.01 18.54
C GLY A 219 -7.77 -17.82 18.92
N PRO A 220 -7.96 -17.19 20.10
CA PRO A 220 -7.30 -15.92 20.45
C PRO A 220 -5.77 -15.93 20.30
N GLU A 221 -5.12 -17.06 20.59
CA GLU A 221 -3.66 -17.20 20.45
C GLU A 221 -3.18 -17.26 19.00
N ASN A 222 -4.09 -17.51 18.04
CA ASN A 222 -3.80 -17.80 16.64
C ASN A 222 -4.31 -16.70 15.68
N ILE A 223 -4.61 -15.49 16.16
CA ILE A 223 -5.21 -14.44 15.31
C ILE A 223 -4.70 -13.01 15.56
N LEU A 224 -4.10 -12.74 16.73
CA LEU A 224 -3.78 -11.37 17.13
C LEU A 224 -2.45 -10.88 16.56
N VAL A 225 -2.47 -9.89 15.67
CA VAL A 225 -1.29 -9.20 15.13
C VAL A 225 -1.49 -7.68 15.24
N PRO A 226 -0.69 -6.93 16.02
CA PRO A 226 0.42 -7.38 16.85
C PRO A 226 0.03 -8.31 18.00
N ARG A 227 1.00 -9.07 18.51
CA ARG A 227 0.80 -9.89 19.71
C ARG A 227 0.68 -9.01 20.96
N PRO A 228 -0.36 -9.16 21.79
CA PRO A 228 -0.52 -8.33 22.98
C PRO A 228 0.52 -8.65 24.06
N LEU A 229 0.78 -7.67 24.94
CA LEU A 229 1.68 -7.82 26.09
C LEU A 229 1.23 -8.96 27.03
N LYS A 230 -0.09 -9.04 27.28
CA LYS A 230 -0.71 -10.08 28.10
C LYS A 230 -2.00 -10.58 27.43
N LEU A 231 -2.16 -11.91 27.37
CA LEU A 231 -3.37 -12.61 26.96
C LEU A 231 -3.59 -13.78 27.92
N GLU A 232 -4.79 -13.87 28.50
CA GLU A 232 -5.24 -14.99 29.30
C GLU A 232 -6.57 -15.49 28.73
N VAL A 233 -6.64 -16.78 28.36
CA VAL A 233 -7.86 -17.42 27.84
C VAL A 233 -8.41 -18.38 28.88
N TYR A 234 -9.67 -18.21 29.26
CA TYR A 234 -10.31 -19.00 30.33
C TYR A 234 -11.18 -20.12 29.74
N SER A 235 -10.57 -21.24 29.36
CA SER A 235 -11.24 -22.35 28.66
C SER A 235 -12.38 -23.01 29.44
N THR A 236 -12.40 -22.89 30.77
CA THR A 236 -13.45 -23.45 31.64
C THR A 236 -14.65 -22.52 31.83
N ARG A 237 -14.56 -21.25 31.42
CA ARG A 237 -15.65 -20.28 31.53
C ARG A 237 -16.53 -20.31 30.28
N LEU A 238 -17.80 -19.94 30.46
CA LEU A 238 -18.73 -19.85 29.34
C LEU A 238 -18.29 -18.78 28.33
N PRO A 239 -18.34 -19.06 27.02
CA PRO A 239 -18.07 -18.05 26.01
C PRO A 239 -19.21 -17.04 25.94
N LEU A 240 -18.88 -15.80 25.56
CA LEU A 240 -19.90 -14.82 25.20
C LEU A 240 -20.51 -15.19 23.86
N LYS A 241 -21.84 -15.23 23.78
CA LYS A 241 -22.57 -15.39 22.52
C LYS A 241 -22.98 -14.02 22.00
N TRP A 242 -22.60 -13.71 20.76
CA TRP A 242 -22.88 -12.39 20.15
C TRP A 242 -24.37 -12.12 19.96
N GLN A 243 -25.17 -13.18 19.82
CA GLN A 243 -26.63 -13.06 19.82
C GLN A 243 -27.20 -12.55 21.14
N ASP A 244 -26.53 -12.73 22.28
CA ASP A 244 -27.04 -12.32 23.59
C ASP A 244 -26.62 -10.89 23.95
N VAL A 245 -25.81 -10.24 23.09
CA VAL A 245 -25.40 -8.84 23.25
C VAL A 245 -26.55 -7.92 22.84
N VAL A 246 -26.92 -6.99 23.73
CA VAL A 246 -28.05 -6.07 23.53
C VAL A 246 -27.63 -4.68 23.04
N GLY A 247 -26.36 -4.30 23.18
CA GLY A 247 -25.88 -3.00 22.72
C GLY A 247 -24.44 -2.66 23.09
N VAL A 248 -24.04 -1.44 22.69
CA VAL A 248 -22.77 -0.80 23.05
C VAL A 248 -23.04 0.39 23.97
N GLU A 249 -22.39 0.40 25.12
CA GLU A 249 -22.42 1.47 26.12
C GLU A 249 -21.06 2.18 26.13
N ALA A 250 -21.09 3.51 26.06
CA ALA A 250 -19.91 4.36 26.07
C ALA A 250 -20.31 5.77 26.54
N SER A 251 -19.38 6.50 27.16
CA SER A 251 -19.56 7.92 27.46
C SER A 251 -19.59 8.77 26.18
N GLN A 252 -20.02 10.02 26.30
CA GLN A 252 -20.04 10.96 25.16
C GLN A 252 -18.64 11.20 24.57
N GLU A 253 -17.59 11.17 25.40
CA GLU A 253 -16.18 11.31 24.99
C GLU A 253 -15.70 10.15 24.09
N LEU A 254 -16.41 9.02 24.10
CA LEU A 254 -16.11 7.81 23.32
C LEU A 254 -17.13 7.59 22.20
N SER A 255 -17.78 8.66 21.71
CA SER A 255 -18.82 8.54 20.68
C SER A 255 -18.29 7.96 19.37
N ASN A 256 -17.05 8.29 18.99
CA ASN A 256 -16.38 7.71 17.83
C ASN A 256 -16.15 6.21 18.02
N GLU A 257 -15.59 5.81 19.17
CA GLU A 257 -15.27 4.42 19.49
C GLU A 257 -16.55 3.58 19.60
N LYS A 258 -17.65 4.17 20.08
CA LYS A 258 -18.98 3.54 20.06
C LYS A 258 -19.42 3.21 18.64
N ILE A 259 -19.27 4.14 17.69
CA ILE A 259 -19.61 3.90 16.28
C ILE A 259 -18.72 2.79 15.71
N GLN A 260 -17.41 2.82 15.98
CA GLN A 260 -16.48 1.79 15.53
C GLN A 260 -16.86 0.41 16.09
N ALA A 261 -17.20 0.33 17.37
CA ALA A 261 -17.68 -0.91 17.99
C ALA A 261 -18.96 -1.42 17.33
N GLU A 262 -19.95 -0.55 17.08
CA GLU A 262 -21.19 -0.94 16.41
C GLU A 262 -20.94 -1.45 14.98
N ASN A 263 -20.01 -0.83 14.23
CA ASN A 263 -19.61 -1.29 12.90
C ASN A 263 -18.93 -2.67 12.96
N ILE A 264 -17.96 -2.86 13.85
CA ILE A 264 -17.28 -4.15 14.04
C ILE A 264 -18.30 -5.25 14.38
N LEU A 265 -19.21 -5.00 15.33
CA LEU A 265 -20.22 -5.97 15.71
C LEU A 265 -21.17 -6.29 14.53
N GLY A 266 -21.63 -5.26 13.82
CA GLY A 266 -22.55 -5.39 12.68
C GLY A 266 -21.95 -6.09 11.47
N GLU A 267 -20.65 -5.92 11.23
CA GLU A 267 -19.93 -6.51 10.09
C GLU A 267 -19.38 -7.90 10.40
N ARG A 268 -18.82 -8.11 11.59
CA ARG A 268 -18.03 -9.29 11.93
C ARG A 268 -18.79 -10.34 12.73
N THR A 269 -19.92 -9.99 13.35
CA THR A 269 -20.64 -10.89 14.26
C THR A 269 -22.11 -11.07 13.87
N VAL A 270 -22.79 -12.01 14.55
CA VAL A 270 -24.24 -12.23 14.41
C VAL A 270 -25.08 -11.28 15.27
N TYR A 271 -24.46 -10.33 15.97
CA TYR A 271 -25.15 -9.28 16.72
C TYR A 271 -26.16 -8.53 15.83
N LYS A 272 -27.30 -8.16 16.42
CA LYS A 272 -28.33 -7.34 15.79
C LYS A 272 -28.69 -6.17 16.71
N LYS A 273 -28.59 -4.96 16.17
CA LYS A 273 -28.93 -3.70 16.88
C LYS A 273 -30.43 -3.67 17.23
N GLY A 274 -30.77 -3.01 18.34
CA GLY A 274 -32.17 -2.73 18.73
C GLY A 274 -32.86 -3.84 19.53
N ARG A 275 -32.10 -4.70 20.22
CA ARG A 275 -32.67 -5.63 21.20
C ARG A 275 -32.96 -4.90 22.50
N ASN A 276 -34.21 -4.92 22.94
CA ASN A 276 -34.63 -4.37 24.23
C ASN A 276 -34.61 -5.48 25.29
N GLY A 277 -33.95 -5.24 26.43
CA GLY A 277 -33.94 -6.17 27.57
C GLY A 277 -32.64 -6.19 28.36
N ALA A 278 -32.62 -6.93 29.47
CA ALA A 278 -31.40 -7.24 30.21
C ALA A 278 -30.60 -8.30 29.44
N GLY A 279 -29.33 -8.01 29.11
CA GLY A 279 -28.46 -8.93 28.38
C GLY A 279 -27.00 -8.47 28.41
N ALA A 280 -26.14 -9.19 27.69
CA ALA A 280 -24.72 -8.86 27.64
C ALA A 280 -24.49 -7.53 26.92
N MET A 281 -23.44 -6.79 27.29
CA MET A 281 -23.16 -5.49 26.67
C MET A 281 -21.68 -5.33 26.33
N VAL A 282 -21.40 -4.58 25.26
CA VAL A 282 -20.04 -4.07 25.02
C VAL A 282 -19.93 -2.72 25.72
N ARG A 283 -19.01 -2.60 26.68
CA ARG A 283 -18.79 -1.39 27.48
C ARG A 283 -17.43 -0.80 27.15
N LEU A 284 -17.44 0.46 26.74
CA LEU A 284 -16.25 1.24 26.45
C LEU A 284 -16.10 2.30 27.55
N ALA A 285 -14.94 2.36 28.19
CA ALA A 285 -14.69 3.31 29.26
C ALA A 285 -13.26 3.84 29.25
N LEU A 286 -13.07 5.01 29.85
CA LEU A 286 -11.76 5.57 30.12
C LEU A 286 -11.24 5.06 31.48
N ASP A 287 -9.94 4.79 31.56
CA ASP A 287 -9.24 4.38 32.78
C ASP A 287 -7.90 5.12 32.92
N LYS A 288 -7.90 6.20 33.70
CA LYS A 288 -6.72 7.05 33.92
C LYS A 288 -5.61 6.36 34.73
N SER A 289 -5.86 5.19 35.32
CA SER A 289 -4.83 4.43 36.06
C SER A 289 -3.82 3.74 35.12
N LEU A 290 -4.18 3.52 33.85
CA LEU A 290 -3.27 2.95 32.85
C LEU A 290 -2.12 3.93 32.56
N ALA A 291 -0.90 3.44 32.36
CA ALA A 291 0.31 4.29 32.32
C ALA A 291 0.54 5.00 30.97
N ASN A 292 0.08 4.42 29.86
CA ASN A 292 0.33 4.90 28.50
C ASN A 292 -0.99 5.31 27.82
N ASP A 293 -0.97 6.37 27.01
CA ASP A 293 -2.17 6.93 26.36
C ASP A 293 -2.85 5.97 25.39
N GLU A 294 -2.09 5.04 24.80
CA GLU A 294 -2.57 3.99 23.90
C GLU A 294 -2.81 2.65 24.62
N ALA A 295 -2.56 2.56 25.93
CA ALA A 295 -2.79 1.34 26.69
C ALA A 295 -4.27 1.03 26.84
N TYR A 296 -4.58 -0.27 26.86
CA TYR A 296 -5.93 -0.76 27.09
C TYR A 296 -5.98 -2.10 27.82
N THR A 297 -7.16 -2.37 28.38
CA THR A 297 -7.56 -3.70 28.81
C THR A 297 -8.81 -4.12 28.06
N LEU A 298 -8.92 -5.40 27.72
CA LEU A 298 -10.11 -6.01 27.12
C LEU A 298 -10.47 -7.26 27.91
N GLN A 299 -11.67 -7.27 28.48
CA GLN A 299 -12.23 -8.41 29.20
C GLN A 299 -13.45 -8.93 28.47
N VAL A 300 -13.53 -10.26 28.32
CA VAL A 300 -14.70 -10.97 27.78
C VAL A 300 -15.18 -11.98 28.81
N ASP A 301 -16.47 -11.93 29.13
CA ASP A 301 -17.19 -12.92 29.91
C ASP A 301 -18.66 -13.01 29.48
N GLU A 302 -19.45 -13.82 30.18
CA GLU A 302 -20.88 -14.01 29.88
C GLU A 302 -21.73 -12.73 29.98
N LYS A 303 -21.25 -11.69 30.68
CA LYS A 303 -21.92 -10.38 30.81
C LYS A 303 -21.56 -9.43 29.66
N GLY A 304 -20.62 -9.81 28.80
CA GLY A 304 -20.27 -9.09 27.59
C GLY A 304 -18.79 -8.80 27.43
N VAL A 305 -18.48 -7.66 26.82
CA VAL A 305 -17.11 -7.20 26.58
C VAL A 305 -16.91 -5.88 27.31
N THR A 306 -15.81 -5.72 28.03
CA THR A 306 -15.41 -4.44 28.61
C THR A 306 -14.04 -4.05 28.05
N ILE A 307 -13.97 -2.90 27.37
CA ILE A 307 -12.73 -2.32 26.88
C ILE A 307 -12.49 -1.01 27.62
N LYS A 308 -11.33 -0.91 28.27
CA LYS A 308 -10.90 0.30 28.96
C LYS A 308 -9.59 0.79 28.37
N GLY A 309 -9.47 2.09 28.11
CA GLY A 309 -8.23 2.71 27.66
C GLY A 309 -7.96 4.02 28.41
N ARG A 310 -6.68 4.44 28.50
CA ARG A 310 -6.35 5.73 29.16
C ARG A 310 -6.97 6.92 28.43
N THR A 311 -6.98 6.82 27.11
CA THR A 311 -7.59 7.75 26.16
C THR A 311 -8.54 7.01 25.23
N ALA A 312 -9.26 7.75 24.37
CA ALA A 312 -10.04 7.18 23.28
C ALA A 312 -9.18 6.31 22.34
N THR A 313 -7.91 6.67 22.11
CA THR A 313 -6.97 5.88 21.30
C THR A 313 -6.71 4.50 21.91
N GLY A 314 -6.54 4.42 23.23
CA GLY A 314 -6.43 3.13 23.91
C GLY A 314 -7.67 2.26 23.72
N VAL A 315 -8.86 2.84 23.88
CA VAL A 315 -10.13 2.12 23.65
C VAL A 315 -10.22 1.63 22.20
N PHE A 316 -9.87 2.48 21.23
CA PHE A 316 -9.83 2.12 19.82
C PHE A 316 -8.85 0.97 19.52
N ASN A 317 -7.65 0.99 20.10
CA ASN A 317 -6.70 -0.11 19.98
C ASN A 317 -7.26 -1.44 20.53
N GLY A 318 -8.04 -1.37 21.61
CA GLY A 318 -8.81 -2.51 22.12
C GLY A 318 -9.89 -3.00 21.15
N LEU A 319 -10.55 -2.10 20.42
CA LEU A 319 -11.51 -2.44 19.38
C LEU A 319 -10.84 -3.11 18.17
N MET A 320 -9.65 -2.68 17.75
CA MET A 320 -8.89 -3.35 16.68
C MET A 320 -8.51 -4.78 17.08
N THR A 321 -8.14 -5.00 18.35
CA THR A 321 -7.94 -6.35 18.90
C THR A 321 -9.24 -7.16 18.91
N LEU A 322 -10.36 -6.57 19.33
CA LEU A 322 -11.67 -7.22 19.30
C LEU A 322 -12.07 -7.63 17.87
N GLU A 323 -11.83 -6.75 16.90
CA GLU A 323 -12.14 -7.05 15.51
C GLU A 323 -11.40 -8.29 15.00
N GLN A 324 -10.09 -8.40 15.29
CA GLN A 324 -9.31 -9.58 14.93
C GLN A 324 -9.85 -10.85 15.60
N LEU A 325 -10.23 -10.79 16.88
CA LEU A 325 -10.88 -11.92 17.56
C LEU A 325 -12.19 -12.33 16.86
N CYS A 326 -12.94 -11.38 16.32
CA CYS A 326 -14.15 -11.63 15.54
C CYS A 326 -13.89 -12.13 14.10
N ILE A 327 -12.72 -11.80 13.51
CA ILE A 327 -12.28 -12.41 12.24
C ILE A 327 -12.03 -13.91 12.43
N GLY A 328 -11.51 -14.31 13.60
CA GLY A 328 -11.36 -15.72 13.98
C GLY A 328 -10.45 -16.48 13.02
N ASN A 329 -11.00 -17.45 12.30
CA ASN A 329 -10.26 -18.26 11.31
C ASN A 329 -10.27 -17.69 9.88
N GLY A 330 -10.77 -16.46 9.69
CA GLY A 330 -10.72 -15.76 8.39
C GLY A 330 -11.74 -16.24 7.36
N VAL A 331 -12.81 -16.94 7.79
CA VAL A 331 -13.92 -17.35 6.91
C VAL A 331 -14.98 -16.25 6.79
N SER A 332 -15.84 -16.31 5.77
CA SER A 332 -16.92 -15.34 5.54
C SER A 332 -18.07 -15.43 6.54
N ALA A 333 -18.21 -16.54 7.27
CA ALA A 333 -19.19 -16.66 8.33
C ALA A 333 -18.93 -15.63 9.44
N ARG A 334 -19.99 -15.01 9.92
CA ARG A 334 -19.93 -14.07 11.05
C ARG A 334 -19.67 -14.83 12.34
N SER A 335 -18.88 -14.24 13.24
CA SER A 335 -18.62 -14.78 14.57
C SER A 335 -19.93 -14.94 15.35
N THR A 336 -20.13 -16.13 15.93
CA THR A 336 -21.31 -16.46 16.75
C THR A 336 -21.04 -16.34 18.25
N LYS A 337 -19.78 -16.56 18.65
CA LYS A 337 -19.31 -16.53 20.03
C LYS A 337 -17.83 -16.15 20.09
N ILE A 338 -17.40 -15.69 21.25
CA ILE A 338 -16.00 -15.38 21.58
C ILE A 338 -15.67 -15.98 22.96
N PRO A 339 -14.52 -16.64 23.15
CA PRO A 339 -14.16 -17.23 24.45
C PRO A 339 -13.96 -16.17 25.52
N ALA A 340 -14.21 -16.54 26.77
CA ALA A 340 -13.87 -15.68 27.92
C ALA A 340 -12.35 -15.49 28.00
N LEU A 341 -11.92 -14.24 28.11
CA LEU A 341 -10.51 -13.88 28.09
C LEU A 341 -10.24 -12.53 28.75
N PHE A 342 -8.98 -12.29 29.04
CA PHE A 342 -8.47 -10.99 29.48
C PHE A 342 -7.21 -10.63 28.69
N ILE A 343 -7.15 -9.38 28.23
CA ILE A 343 -5.99 -8.77 27.58
C ILE A 343 -5.64 -7.49 28.31
N ALA A 344 -4.35 -7.27 28.55
CA ALA A 344 -3.78 -5.99 28.94
C ALA A 344 -2.62 -5.69 28.01
N ASP A 345 -2.61 -4.51 27.41
CA ASP A 345 -1.75 -4.25 26.26
C ASP A 345 -1.43 -2.76 26.10
N GLN A 346 -0.29 -2.48 25.50
CA GLN A 346 0.22 -1.13 25.23
C GLN A 346 1.32 -1.21 24.16
N PRO A 347 1.55 -0.13 23.39
CA PRO A 347 2.60 -0.13 22.38
C PRO A 347 4.00 -0.09 22.99
N ARG A 348 4.98 -0.53 22.20
CA ARG A 348 6.41 -0.41 22.51
C ARG A 348 6.99 0.93 22.05
N THR A 349 6.53 1.45 20.91
CA THR A 349 6.97 2.74 20.36
C THR A 349 5.81 3.72 20.23
N ALA A 350 6.10 5.01 20.32
CA ALA A 350 5.09 6.07 20.27
C ALA A 350 4.51 6.24 18.87
N ILE A 351 5.35 6.15 17.83
CA ILE A 351 4.92 6.25 16.44
C ILE A 351 5.11 4.92 15.72
N ARG A 352 4.09 4.52 14.96
CA ARG A 352 4.10 3.38 14.06
C ARG A 352 3.53 3.90 12.74
N GLU A 353 4.40 4.04 11.77
CA GLU A 353 4.13 4.76 10.53
C GLU A 353 4.15 3.85 9.30
N LEU A 354 3.28 4.16 8.34
CA LEU A 354 3.46 3.76 6.94
C LEU A 354 3.52 5.02 6.08
N MET A 355 4.51 5.09 5.20
CA MET A 355 4.64 6.14 4.21
C MET A 355 4.13 5.66 2.85
N VAL A 356 3.37 6.51 2.15
CA VAL A 356 2.97 6.29 0.76
C VAL A 356 3.44 7.44 -0.13
N ASP A 357 3.82 7.10 -1.36
CA ASP A 357 4.35 8.02 -2.37
C ASP A 357 3.31 8.26 -3.49
N PRO A 358 2.47 9.30 -3.40
CA PRO A 358 1.61 9.74 -4.50
C PRO A 358 2.34 10.50 -5.61
N VAL A 359 3.64 10.77 -5.51
CA VAL A 359 4.39 11.57 -6.47
C VAL A 359 4.77 10.73 -7.69
N ARG A 360 5.42 9.58 -7.47
CA ARG A 360 5.89 8.69 -8.54
C ARG A 360 4.72 7.96 -9.23
N HIS A 361 3.66 7.62 -8.51
CA HIS A 361 2.33 7.32 -9.07
C HIS A 361 1.22 7.89 -8.19
N PHE A 362 0.26 8.58 -8.79
CA PHE A 362 -0.82 9.23 -8.03
C PHE A 362 -1.78 8.22 -7.41
N ILE A 363 -2.15 8.46 -6.15
CA ILE A 363 -3.11 7.63 -5.40
C ILE A 363 -4.45 8.37 -5.36
N PRO A 364 -5.56 7.76 -5.82
CA PRO A 364 -6.87 8.39 -5.71
C PRO A 364 -7.25 8.69 -4.25
N PHE A 365 -7.97 9.80 -4.03
CA PHE A 365 -8.32 10.27 -2.68
C PHE A 365 -9.08 9.24 -1.83
N GLU A 366 -10.06 8.55 -2.41
CA GLU A 366 -10.82 7.51 -1.69
C GLU A 366 -9.96 6.27 -1.38
N ASP A 367 -8.95 5.99 -2.20
CA ASP A 367 -8.04 4.87 -1.97
C ASP A 367 -7.09 5.14 -0.81
N LEU A 368 -6.64 6.40 -0.63
CA LEU A 368 -5.91 6.83 0.56
C LEU A 368 -6.74 6.62 1.84
N LYS A 369 -8.03 6.97 1.82
CA LYS A 369 -8.95 6.74 2.96
C LYS A 369 -9.07 5.24 3.24
N GLY A 370 -9.18 4.40 2.21
CA GLY A 370 -9.16 2.94 2.36
C GLY A 370 -7.89 2.43 3.04
N PHE A 371 -6.72 2.98 2.68
CA PHE A 371 -5.43 2.57 3.25
C PHE A 371 -5.31 2.91 4.74
N VAL A 372 -5.84 4.07 5.16
CA VAL A 372 -5.92 4.47 6.58
C VAL A 372 -6.71 3.45 7.42
N VAL A 373 -7.83 2.94 6.88
CA VAL A 373 -8.61 1.93 7.59
C VAL A 373 -7.81 0.63 7.74
N GLU A 374 -7.10 0.20 6.71
CA GLU A 374 -6.34 -1.05 6.76
C GLU A 374 -5.14 -0.97 7.72
N MET A 375 -4.39 0.12 7.72
CA MET A 375 -3.26 0.28 8.63
C MET A 375 -3.71 0.37 10.11
N ALA A 376 -4.86 1.01 10.38
CA ALA A 376 -5.39 1.13 11.73
C ALA A 376 -5.75 -0.22 12.35
N ARG A 377 -6.16 -1.22 11.55
CA ARG A 377 -6.40 -2.61 12.01
C ARG A 377 -5.18 -3.26 12.65
N TYR A 378 -3.99 -2.79 12.29
CA TYR A 378 -2.70 -3.24 12.82
C TYR A 378 -2.09 -2.23 13.80
N LYS A 379 -2.88 -1.26 14.25
CA LYS A 379 -2.52 -0.23 15.24
C LYS A 379 -1.42 0.71 14.76
N PHE A 380 -1.22 0.89 13.45
CA PHE A 380 -0.47 2.05 12.95
C PHE A 380 -1.22 3.33 13.31
N ASN A 381 -0.49 4.38 13.69
CA ASN A 381 -1.06 5.65 14.16
C ASN A 381 -0.55 6.87 13.38
N ALA A 382 0.28 6.67 12.34
CA ALA A 382 0.76 7.75 11.48
C ALA A 382 0.77 7.32 10.01
N LEU A 383 0.13 8.11 9.15
CA LEU A 383 0.28 8.06 7.70
C LEU A 383 1.22 9.18 7.27
N HIS A 384 2.35 8.81 6.70
CA HIS A 384 3.30 9.76 6.12
C HIS A 384 3.03 9.90 4.62
N LEU A 385 2.75 11.13 4.19
CA LEU A 385 2.46 11.44 2.79
C LEU A 385 3.65 12.15 2.16
N HIS A 386 4.37 11.43 1.29
CA HIS A 386 5.42 11.98 0.44
C HIS A 386 4.78 12.78 -0.71
N LEU A 387 4.59 14.09 -0.55
CA LEU A 387 3.69 14.88 -1.41
C LEU A 387 4.37 15.59 -2.58
N VAL A 388 5.70 15.70 -2.57
CA VAL A 388 6.46 16.41 -3.60
C VAL A 388 7.76 15.67 -3.87
N ASP A 389 8.17 15.63 -5.14
CA ASP A 389 9.45 15.07 -5.60
C ASP A 389 9.77 15.63 -7.00
N ASP A 390 10.85 15.15 -7.62
CA ASP A 390 11.29 15.55 -8.96
C ASP A 390 10.22 15.38 -10.04
N GLN A 391 9.43 14.31 -9.93
CA GLN A 391 8.49 13.92 -10.98
C GLN A 391 7.12 14.57 -10.81
N ALA A 392 6.74 15.08 -9.63
CA ALA A 392 5.53 15.88 -9.48
C ALA A 392 5.39 16.61 -8.14
N TRP A 393 4.52 17.62 -8.14
CA TRP A 393 4.00 18.27 -6.95
C TRP A 393 2.52 17.90 -6.75
N ARG A 394 2.15 17.31 -5.59
CA ARG A 394 0.83 16.69 -5.39
C ARG A 394 -0.11 17.40 -4.44
N ILE A 395 0.27 18.51 -3.83
CA ILE A 395 -0.60 19.23 -2.89
C ILE A 395 -0.86 20.67 -3.31
N GLU A 396 -2.10 21.12 -3.22
CA GLU A 396 -2.45 22.51 -3.49
C GLU A 396 -1.77 23.47 -2.48
N ILE A 397 -1.02 24.42 -3.01
CA ILE A 397 -0.55 25.61 -2.29
C ILE A 397 -1.21 26.81 -2.95
N LYS A 398 -2.15 27.45 -2.25
CA LYS A 398 -3.02 28.50 -2.81
C LYS A 398 -2.21 29.70 -3.28
N LYS A 399 -1.10 30.02 -2.61
CA LYS A 399 -0.20 31.10 -3.03
C LYS A 399 0.57 30.78 -4.31
N TYR A 400 0.74 29.51 -4.65
CA TYR A 400 1.53 29.04 -5.80
C TYR A 400 0.75 28.05 -6.68
N PRO A 401 -0.36 28.48 -7.33
CA PRO A 401 -1.22 27.59 -8.13
C PRO A 401 -0.48 26.92 -9.29
N LYS A 402 0.62 27.53 -9.78
CA LYS A 402 1.48 26.98 -10.83
C LYS A 402 2.06 25.60 -10.50
N LEU A 403 2.25 25.28 -9.21
CA LEU A 403 2.71 23.96 -8.76
C LEU A 403 1.77 22.86 -9.23
N ILE A 404 0.46 23.13 -9.20
CA ILE A 404 -0.55 22.22 -9.70
C ILE A 404 -0.67 22.31 -11.22
N GLU A 405 -0.81 23.52 -11.76
CA GLU A 405 -1.03 23.73 -13.21
C GLU A 405 0.06 23.12 -14.09
N LYS A 406 1.30 23.04 -13.58
CA LYS A 406 2.47 22.59 -14.35
C LYS A 406 3.22 21.40 -13.73
N GLY A 407 3.21 21.28 -12.40
CA GLY A 407 3.99 20.27 -11.68
C GLY A 407 3.22 18.99 -11.36
N SER A 408 1.90 18.92 -11.55
CA SER A 408 1.09 17.76 -11.13
C SER A 408 0.74 16.76 -12.25
N ASP A 409 1.12 17.03 -13.49
CA ASP A 409 0.73 16.20 -14.64
C ASP A 409 1.93 15.88 -15.53
N ARG A 410 2.11 14.60 -15.86
CA ARG A 410 3.13 14.15 -16.80
C ARG A 410 2.69 12.94 -17.60
N VAL A 411 3.33 12.72 -18.74
CA VAL A 411 3.16 11.51 -19.56
C VAL A 411 4.40 10.64 -19.44
N GLY A 412 4.23 9.52 -18.78
CA GLY A 412 5.22 8.48 -18.60
C GLY A 412 6.16 8.63 -17.40
N MET A 413 6.83 7.53 -17.09
CA MET A 413 7.94 7.42 -16.16
C MET A 413 8.79 6.20 -16.53
N ASP A 414 10.07 6.42 -16.81
CA ASP A 414 10.97 5.44 -17.42
C ASP A 414 10.35 4.74 -18.65
N ASP A 415 10.07 3.44 -18.55
CA ASP A 415 9.50 2.61 -19.60
C ASP A 415 7.97 2.53 -19.54
N MET A 416 7.32 3.10 -18.54
CA MET A 416 5.87 3.12 -18.40
C MET A 416 5.30 4.37 -19.11
N PRO A 417 4.45 4.23 -20.13
CA PRO A 417 3.98 5.36 -20.94
C PRO A 417 2.69 6.00 -20.41
N GLU A 418 2.19 5.57 -19.24
CA GLU A 418 0.92 6.07 -18.70
C GLU A 418 0.99 7.56 -18.37
N ARG A 419 -0.11 8.29 -18.60
CA ARG A 419 -0.26 9.64 -18.06
C ARG A 419 -0.53 9.55 -16.56
N ILE A 420 0.36 10.14 -15.77
CA ILE A 420 0.24 10.19 -14.31
C ILE A 420 -0.18 11.62 -13.96
N SER A 421 -1.46 11.77 -13.61
CA SER A 421 -2.09 13.06 -13.32
C SER A 421 -2.86 12.97 -12.01
N GLY A 422 -2.90 14.08 -11.28
CA GLY A 422 -3.64 14.21 -10.03
C GLY A 422 -2.88 15.00 -8.98
N TYR A 423 -3.66 15.58 -8.07
CA TYR A 423 -3.19 16.29 -6.88
C TYR A 423 -4.31 16.29 -5.84
N TYR A 424 -3.97 16.66 -4.62
CA TYR A 424 -4.91 16.85 -3.54
C TYR A 424 -5.14 18.34 -3.29
N THR A 425 -6.40 18.75 -3.29
CA THR A 425 -6.80 20.05 -2.77
C THR A 425 -6.57 20.11 -1.27
N GLN A 426 -6.42 21.32 -0.71
CA GLN A 426 -6.31 21.46 0.74
C GLN A 426 -7.56 20.98 1.45
N ASP A 427 -8.74 21.11 0.84
CA ASP A 427 -10.00 20.66 1.43
C ASP A 427 -10.09 19.13 1.49
N GLN A 428 -9.62 18.44 0.45
CA GLN A 428 -9.42 16.99 0.49
C GLN A 428 -8.45 16.60 1.61
N MET A 429 -7.33 17.29 1.77
CA MET A 429 -6.37 16.97 2.83
C MET A 429 -6.94 17.24 4.24
N ARG A 430 -7.69 18.34 4.44
CA ARG A 430 -8.43 18.58 5.69
C ARG A 430 -9.48 17.50 5.94
N GLU A 431 -10.16 17.00 4.89
CA GLU A 431 -11.07 15.86 5.01
C GLU A 431 -10.32 14.58 5.39
N LEU A 432 -9.21 14.26 4.74
CA LEU A 432 -8.39 13.09 5.06
C LEU A 432 -7.91 13.13 6.51
N VAL A 433 -7.44 14.28 6.99
CA VAL A 433 -7.05 14.49 8.39
C VAL A 433 -8.21 14.17 9.34
N ARG A 434 -9.41 14.72 9.08
CA ARG A 434 -10.60 14.45 9.91
C ARG A 434 -11.00 12.98 9.87
N PHE A 435 -10.95 12.37 8.69
CA PHE A 435 -11.26 10.96 8.49
C PHE A 435 -10.26 10.07 9.23
N ALA A 436 -8.96 10.31 9.07
CA ALA A 436 -7.90 9.53 9.72
C ALA A 436 -7.95 9.65 11.25
N ALA A 437 -8.34 10.82 11.78
CA ALA A 437 -8.55 11.01 13.21
C ALA A 437 -9.65 10.09 13.78
N GLN A 438 -10.67 9.69 12.99
CA GLN A 438 -11.67 8.70 13.43
C GLN A 438 -11.07 7.30 13.66
N TYR A 439 -9.91 7.05 13.09
CA TYR A 439 -9.12 5.82 13.24
C TYR A 439 -7.86 6.04 14.09
N HIS A 440 -7.76 7.18 14.78
CA HIS A 440 -6.59 7.57 15.59
C HIS A 440 -5.27 7.58 14.82
N VAL A 441 -5.34 7.88 13.51
CA VAL A 441 -4.19 8.02 12.63
C VAL A 441 -3.96 9.51 12.36
N MET A 442 -2.76 10.01 12.67
CA MET A 442 -2.32 11.34 12.23
C MET A 442 -1.77 11.29 10.81
N VAL A 443 -1.90 12.40 10.08
CA VAL A 443 -1.35 12.55 8.72
C VAL A 443 -0.16 13.50 8.78
N ILE A 444 1.03 12.98 8.48
CA ILE A 444 2.29 13.73 8.47
C ILE A 444 2.62 14.08 7.02
N PRO A 445 2.60 15.37 6.65
CA PRO A 445 2.99 15.79 5.30
C PRO A 445 4.51 15.84 5.18
N GLU A 446 5.00 15.48 3.99
CA GLU A 446 6.38 15.72 3.57
C GLU A 446 6.44 16.73 2.45
N ILE A 447 7.37 17.67 2.57
CA ILE A 447 7.91 18.41 1.44
C ILE A 447 9.42 18.19 1.36
N GLU A 448 9.95 18.00 0.16
CA GLU A 448 11.37 17.74 -0.06
C GLU A 448 12.20 19.02 0.01
N LEU A 449 13.42 18.92 0.53
CA LEU A 449 14.46 19.94 0.39
C LEU A 449 15.84 19.39 0.81
N PRO A 450 16.94 19.84 0.20
CA PRO A 450 16.99 20.77 -0.92
C PRO A 450 16.99 20.04 -2.28
N GLY A 451 17.08 18.70 -2.28
CA GLY A 451 16.96 17.85 -3.45
C GLY A 451 15.50 17.53 -3.75
N HIS A 452 15.26 16.68 -4.75
CA HIS A 452 13.91 16.19 -5.09
C HIS A 452 12.90 17.31 -5.40
N GLU A 453 13.37 18.45 -5.90
CA GLU A 453 12.55 19.66 -6.09
C GLU A 453 12.38 20.03 -7.59
N VAL A 454 12.72 19.13 -8.53
CA VAL A 454 12.61 19.44 -9.98
C VAL A 454 11.20 19.86 -10.39
N ALA A 455 10.14 19.30 -9.81
CA ALA A 455 8.77 19.72 -10.12
C ALA A 455 8.48 21.16 -9.67
N ALA A 456 9.02 21.60 -8.53
CA ALA A 456 8.91 22.99 -8.08
C ALA A 456 9.77 23.92 -8.94
N VAL A 457 11.01 23.53 -9.26
CA VAL A 457 11.93 24.30 -10.14
C VAL A 457 11.35 24.42 -11.56
N HIS A 458 10.66 23.41 -12.07
CA HIS A 458 9.92 23.50 -13.34
C HIS A 458 8.89 24.64 -13.33
N CYS A 459 8.20 24.82 -12.20
CA CYS A 459 7.20 25.86 -12.03
C CYS A 459 7.82 27.24 -11.77
N PHE A 460 8.90 27.27 -10.99
CA PHE A 460 9.62 28.46 -10.54
C PHE A 460 11.14 28.28 -10.68
N PRO A 461 11.69 28.55 -11.88
CA PRO A 461 13.11 28.35 -12.15
C PRO A 461 14.06 29.06 -11.18
N GLN A 462 13.62 30.17 -10.58
CA GLN A 462 14.41 30.92 -9.60
C GLN A 462 14.80 30.09 -8.38
N LEU A 463 14.08 28.99 -8.08
CA LEU A 463 14.36 28.13 -6.94
C LEU A 463 15.72 27.42 -7.02
N SER A 464 16.30 27.22 -8.21
CA SER A 464 17.62 26.59 -8.38
C SER A 464 18.73 27.59 -8.72
N CYS A 465 19.99 27.19 -8.49
CA CYS A 465 21.17 28.02 -8.82
C CYS A 465 21.24 28.38 -10.31
N ALA A 466 20.78 27.48 -11.18
CA ALA A 466 20.82 27.65 -12.62
C ALA A 466 19.83 28.71 -13.12
N LYS A 467 18.75 28.97 -12.36
CA LYS A 467 17.69 29.93 -12.70
C LYS A 467 17.09 29.72 -14.10
N LYS A 468 17.00 28.46 -14.53
CA LYS A 468 16.57 28.06 -15.88
C LYS A 468 15.41 27.08 -15.80
N PRO A 469 14.44 27.16 -16.73
CA PRO A 469 13.40 26.15 -16.83
C PRO A 469 14.00 24.76 -17.06
N VAL A 470 13.56 23.81 -16.25
CA VAL A 470 13.83 22.37 -16.42
C VAL A 470 12.49 21.66 -16.63
N PRO A 471 12.39 20.63 -17.49
CA PRO A 471 11.17 19.84 -17.57
C PRO A 471 10.99 19.03 -16.28
N VAL A 472 9.74 18.75 -15.92
CA VAL A 472 9.43 17.75 -14.89
C VAL A 472 10.13 16.44 -15.26
N ARG A 473 10.73 15.78 -14.27
CA ARG A 473 11.53 14.60 -14.52
C ARG A 473 10.64 13.41 -14.86
N LEU A 474 11.04 12.64 -15.87
CA LEU A 474 10.35 11.41 -16.31
C LEU A 474 11.16 10.15 -16.01
N THR A 475 12.21 10.26 -15.20
CA THR A 475 13.08 9.14 -14.83
C THR A 475 13.18 8.98 -13.32
N CYS A 476 13.34 7.73 -12.88
CA CYS A 476 13.59 7.41 -11.47
C CYS A 476 15.06 7.72 -11.08
N GLY A 477 15.35 7.69 -9.78
CA GLY A 477 16.68 7.89 -9.19
C GLY A 477 16.93 9.33 -8.72
N VAL A 478 18.19 9.72 -8.56
CA VAL A 478 18.59 11.02 -7.96
C VAL A 478 18.76 12.12 -9.01
N SER A 479 18.32 13.34 -8.69
CA SER A 479 18.57 14.56 -9.49
C SER A 479 19.71 15.37 -8.91
N ASN A 480 20.44 16.09 -9.77
CA ASN A 480 21.46 17.05 -9.35
C ASN A 480 20.90 18.48 -9.17
N GLU A 481 19.62 18.70 -9.45
CA GLU A 481 18.97 20.00 -9.22
C GLU A 481 18.66 20.16 -7.73
N LEU A 482 19.30 21.14 -7.11
CA LEU A 482 19.07 21.51 -5.71
C LEU A 482 18.48 22.92 -5.61
N LEU A 483 17.67 23.15 -4.58
CA LEU A 483 17.29 24.49 -4.16
C LEU A 483 18.54 25.36 -3.91
N CYS A 484 18.47 26.63 -4.29
CA CYS A 484 19.57 27.58 -4.15
C CYS A 484 19.59 28.19 -2.74
N PRO A 485 20.58 27.86 -1.88
CA PRO A 485 20.65 28.42 -0.53
C PRO A 485 20.94 29.93 -0.50
N ALA A 486 21.44 30.49 -1.60
CA ALA A 486 21.73 31.91 -1.74
C ALA A 486 20.60 32.73 -2.36
N GLU A 487 19.47 32.12 -2.73
CA GLU A 487 18.34 32.81 -3.34
C GLU A 487 17.28 33.19 -2.29
N PRO A 488 17.00 34.49 -2.07
CA PRO A 488 15.95 34.92 -1.12
C PRO A 488 14.57 34.33 -1.41
N PHE A 489 14.22 34.17 -2.69
CA PHE A 489 12.92 33.62 -3.08
C PHE A 489 12.70 32.18 -2.60
N VAL A 490 13.77 31.37 -2.41
CA VAL A 490 13.64 30.00 -1.85
C VAL A 490 13.03 30.04 -0.45
N TYR A 491 13.49 30.97 0.39
CA TYR A 491 12.99 31.09 1.76
C TYR A 491 11.57 31.66 1.80
N GLU A 492 11.24 32.62 0.92
CA GLU A 492 9.87 33.12 0.80
C GLU A 492 8.93 32.00 0.34
N PHE A 493 9.33 31.22 -0.65
CA PHE A 493 8.58 30.08 -1.16
C PHE A 493 8.30 29.06 -0.06
N LEU A 494 9.34 28.56 0.59
CA LEU A 494 9.23 27.56 1.66
C LEU A 494 8.42 28.09 2.85
N ASP A 495 8.61 29.35 3.25
CA ASP A 495 7.83 29.98 4.34
C ASP A 495 6.32 29.92 4.07
N ASN A 496 5.92 30.29 2.85
CA ASN A 496 4.52 30.25 2.45
C ASN A 496 3.98 28.82 2.36
N VAL A 497 4.72 27.90 1.74
CA VAL A 497 4.34 26.48 1.65
C VAL A 497 4.14 25.89 3.04
N LEU A 498 5.12 26.05 3.93
CA LEU A 498 5.09 25.50 5.28
C LEU A 498 4.00 26.11 6.14
N THR A 499 3.70 27.41 5.95
CA THR A 499 2.58 28.08 6.63
C THR A 499 1.24 27.49 6.19
N GLU A 500 1.03 27.25 4.90
CA GLU A 500 -0.20 26.61 4.40
C GLU A 500 -0.30 25.13 4.84
N LEU A 501 0.81 24.38 4.86
CA LEU A 501 0.82 23.01 5.37
C LEU A 501 0.49 22.95 6.87
N ALA A 502 1.04 23.86 7.67
CA ALA A 502 0.78 23.89 9.11
C ALA A 502 -0.70 24.16 9.43
N ASP A 503 -1.41 24.91 8.58
CA ASP A 503 -2.85 25.14 8.66
C ASP A 503 -3.67 23.88 8.29
N VAL A 504 -3.27 23.17 7.23
CA VAL A 504 -3.98 21.97 6.75
C VAL A 504 -3.77 20.77 7.65
N PHE A 505 -2.55 20.55 8.13
CA PHE A 505 -2.15 19.36 8.87
C PHE A 505 -1.94 19.69 10.35
N PRO A 506 -2.83 19.24 11.25
CA PRO A 506 -2.71 19.49 12.69
C PRO A 506 -1.64 18.63 13.36
N ALA A 507 -1.11 17.60 12.66
CA ALA A 507 -0.02 16.78 13.18
C ALA A 507 1.13 17.69 13.68
N PRO A 508 1.78 17.35 14.81
CA PRO A 508 2.87 18.16 15.35
C PRO A 508 4.14 18.03 14.51
N TYR A 509 4.12 17.26 13.42
CA TYR A 509 5.26 16.92 12.59
C TYR A 509 5.07 17.38 11.16
N VAL A 510 6.16 17.80 10.53
CA VAL A 510 6.28 17.99 9.07
C VAL A 510 7.62 17.37 8.67
N HIS A 511 7.60 16.50 7.67
CA HIS A 511 8.81 15.91 7.11
C HIS A 511 9.40 16.85 6.05
N LEU A 512 10.71 17.04 6.09
CA LEU A 512 11.46 17.95 5.23
C LEU A 512 12.26 17.20 4.15
N GLY A 513 12.04 15.89 3.99
CA GLY A 513 12.88 15.07 3.12
C GLY A 513 14.33 15.08 3.58
N GLY A 514 15.22 15.62 2.75
CA GLY A 514 16.62 15.89 3.10
C GLY A 514 17.61 14.83 2.64
N ASP A 515 17.10 13.79 1.98
CA ASP A 515 17.86 12.70 1.40
C ASP A 515 18.49 13.07 0.06
N GLU A 516 19.50 12.27 -0.30
CA GLU A 516 20.18 12.21 -1.60
C GLU A 516 20.76 13.54 -2.13
N ALA A 517 20.77 14.60 -1.31
CA ALA A 517 21.41 15.88 -1.60
C ALA A 517 22.91 15.90 -1.22
N GLY A 518 23.57 14.74 -1.26
CA GLY A 518 25.00 14.53 -1.07
C GLY A 518 25.80 14.74 -2.36
N GLN A 519 26.92 14.01 -2.54
CA GLN A 519 27.66 14.03 -3.82
C GLN A 519 27.07 13.01 -4.83
N PRO A 520 26.96 13.33 -6.14
CA PRO A 520 27.33 14.58 -6.81
C PRO A 520 26.38 15.80 -6.70
N PRO A 521 25.11 15.73 -6.24
CA PRO A 521 24.21 16.89 -6.20
C PRO A 521 24.75 18.16 -5.53
N LEU A 522 25.55 18.04 -4.45
CA LEU A 522 26.22 19.18 -3.79
C LEU A 522 27.11 20.01 -4.74
N GLY A 523 27.51 19.44 -5.88
CA GLY A 523 28.20 20.15 -6.95
C GLY A 523 27.39 21.31 -7.54
N ALA A 524 26.06 21.28 -7.46
CA ALA A 524 25.17 22.33 -7.99
C ALA A 524 25.43 23.72 -7.37
N TRP A 525 26.01 23.78 -6.17
CA TRP A 525 26.35 25.05 -5.51
C TRP A 525 27.78 25.51 -5.77
N SER A 526 28.65 24.62 -6.25
CA SER A 526 30.08 24.90 -6.43
C SER A 526 30.34 25.97 -7.49
N ASP A 527 29.56 25.96 -8.57
CA ASP A 527 29.71 26.91 -9.69
C ASP A 527 28.78 28.15 -9.58
N CYS A 528 28.03 28.27 -8.48
CA CYS A 528 27.09 29.37 -8.29
C CYS A 528 27.76 30.58 -7.62
N ALA A 529 27.88 31.69 -8.35
CA ALA A 529 28.48 32.93 -7.83
C ALA A 529 27.80 33.46 -6.55
N ALA A 530 26.47 33.33 -6.46
CA ALA A 530 25.72 33.72 -5.26
C ALA A 530 26.02 32.81 -4.06
N CYS A 531 26.16 31.49 -4.28
CA CYS A 531 26.58 30.55 -3.24
C CYS A 531 28.02 30.82 -2.80
N THR A 532 28.92 31.15 -3.72
CA THR A 532 30.30 31.55 -3.39
C THR A 532 30.33 32.82 -2.54
N ALA A 533 29.55 33.84 -2.91
CA ALA A 533 29.43 35.06 -2.11
C ALA A 533 28.84 34.78 -0.71
N LEU A 534 27.84 33.90 -0.61
CA LEU A 534 27.27 33.49 0.67
C LEU A 534 28.30 32.73 1.53
N LYS A 535 29.08 31.80 0.95
CA LYS A 535 30.17 31.11 1.65
C LYS A 535 31.20 32.10 2.19
N GLN A 536 31.60 33.09 1.39
CA GLN A 536 32.54 34.13 1.83
C GLN A 536 31.96 34.97 2.98
N LYS A 537 30.68 35.35 2.89
CA LYS A 537 30.00 36.15 3.91
C LYS A 537 29.89 35.42 5.25
N GLU A 538 29.52 34.14 5.23
CA GLU A 538 29.27 33.34 6.44
C GLU A 538 30.53 32.58 6.93
N GLY A 539 31.65 32.68 6.19
CA GLY A 539 32.91 32.01 6.54
C GLY A 539 32.92 30.49 6.29
N TYR A 540 32.10 30.00 5.37
CA TYR A 540 32.01 28.58 5.02
C TYR A 540 33.10 28.15 4.04
N THR A 541 33.66 26.97 4.27
CA THR A 541 34.72 26.36 3.44
C THR A 541 34.20 25.19 2.60
N GLU A 542 33.11 24.54 3.04
CA GLU A 542 32.57 23.33 2.41
C GLU A 542 31.09 23.53 1.98
N SER A 543 30.64 22.82 0.94
CA SER A 543 29.26 22.96 0.42
C SER A 543 28.19 22.44 1.39
N TRP A 544 28.46 21.41 2.20
CA TRP A 544 27.50 20.92 3.19
C TRP A 544 27.10 21.99 4.23
N GLN A 545 27.95 23.00 4.47
CA GLN A 545 27.61 24.11 5.36
C GLN A 545 26.51 25.01 4.78
N LEU A 546 26.40 25.10 3.44
CA LEU A 546 25.26 25.77 2.79
C LEU A 546 23.96 24.96 2.94
N GLN A 547 24.05 23.63 2.92
CA GLN A 547 22.91 22.76 3.21
C GLN A 547 22.42 23.00 4.64
N GLN A 548 23.35 23.02 5.60
CA GLN A 548 23.04 23.35 6.98
C GLN A 548 22.40 24.75 7.10
N TYR A 549 22.96 25.76 6.42
CA TYR A 549 22.40 27.13 6.42
C TYR A 549 20.94 27.15 5.95
N LEU A 550 20.62 26.42 4.87
CA LEU A 550 19.24 26.31 4.37
C LEU A 550 18.35 25.62 5.40
N PHE A 551 18.77 24.46 5.91
CA PHE A 551 17.98 23.69 6.89
C PHE A 551 17.73 24.46 8.17
N ASP A 552 18.74 25.13 8.74
CA ASP A 552 18.59 25.89 9.98
C ASP A 552 17.49 26.94 9.84
N ARG A 553 17.40 27.62 8.69
CA ARG A 553 16.35 28.60 8.43
C ARG A 553 14.96 27.97 8.31
N VAL A 554 14.86 26.85 7.61
CA VAL A 554 13.59 26.13 7.41
C VAL A 554 13.08 25.49 8.70
N ILE A 555 13.98 24.87 9.47
CA ILE A 555 13.73 24.29 10.79
C ILE A 555 13.24 25.37 11.75
N ASN A 556 13.91 26.52 11.81
CA ASN A 556 13.48 27.64 12.65
C ASN A 556 12.08 28.13 12.28
N LYS A 557 11.76 28.18 10.98
CA LYS A 557 10.41 28.54 10.51
C LYS A 557 9.37 27.52 10.96
N LEU A 558 9.60 26.21 10.77
CA LEU A 558 8.68 25.18 11.22
C LEU A 558 8.46 25.20 12.73
N GLN A 559 9.54 25.37 13.51
CA GLN A 559 9.46 25.48 14.97
C GLN A 559 8.64 26.71 15.39
N SER A 560 8.76 27.84 14.67
CA SER A 560 7.92 29.03 14.92
C SER A 560 6.42 28.79 14.64
N LEU A 561 6.08 27.81 13.81
CA LEU A 561 4.71 27.35 13.55
C LEU A 561 4.25 26.27 14.55
N GLY A 562 5.05 25.97 15.58
CA GLY A 562 4.75 24.94 16.58
C GLY A 562 4.89 23.50 16.05
N LYS A 563 5.63 23.31 14.94
CA LYS A 563 5.89 21.99 14.35
C LYS A 563 7.28 21.50 14.71
N THR A 564 7.41 20.19 14.88
CA THR A 564 8.65 19.44 15.03
C THR A 564 9.10 18.94 13.64
N PRO A 565 10.25 19.42 13.13
CA PRO A 565 10.78 18.94 11.86
C PRO A 565 11.22 17.48 11.94
N MET A 566 10.92 16.75 10.88
CA MET A 566 11.43 15.40 10.62
C MET A 566 12.26 15.40 9.33
N TYR A 567 13.30 14.58 9.22
CA TYR A 567 14.03 14.42 7.96
C TYR A 567 14.80 13.08 7.89
N TRP A 568 15.13 12.67 6.67
CA TRP A 568 15.97 11.51 6.39
C TRP A 568 17.41 11.75 6.88
N TYR A 569 17.96 10.82 7.67
CA TYR A 569 19.34 10.96 8.13
C TYR A 569 20.33 10.70 7.00
N GLU A 570 21.09 11.73 6.63
CA GLU A 570 22.23 11.67 5.71
C GLU A 570 23.54 11.89 6.48
N GLN A 571 24.61 11.20 6.09
CA GLN A 571 25.91 11.29 6.78
C GLN A 571 26.56 12.67 6.62
N GLU A 572 26.21 13.36 5.55
CA GLU A 572 26.60 14.72 5.22
C GLU A 572 26.07 15.74 6.26
N PHE A 573 24.95 15.41 6.93
CA PHE A 573 24.48 16.15 8.10
C PHE A 573 25.31 15.78 9.35
N LYS A 574 26.42 16.50 9.51
CA LYS A 574 27.34 16.30 10.66
C LYS A 574 26.66 16.55 12.02
N THR A 575 25.64 17.40 12.06
CA THR A 575 24.92 17.80 13.28
C THR A 575 23.41 17.69 13.04
N ILE A 576 22.70 17.11 14.00
CA ILE A 576 21.22 17.09 14.00
C ILE A 576 20.76 18.29 14.82
N GLN A 577 19.95 19.16 14.21
CA GLN A 577 19.47 20.37 14.85
C GLN A 577 18.59 20.05 16.08
N PRO A 578 18.67 20.85 17.15
CA PRO A 578 17.86 20.63 18.35
C PRO A 578 16.36 20.59 18.06
N GLY A 579 15.67 19.62 18.66
CA GLY A 579 14.22 19.48 18.53
C GLY A 579 13.75 18.80 17.24
N CYS A 580 14.65 18.28 16.41
CA CYS A 580 14.31 17.51 15.22
C CYS A 580 14.22 16.00 15.50
N VAL A 581 13.50 15.30 14.62
CA VAL A 581 13.45 13.83 14.53
C VAL A 581 14.16 13.41 13.25
N VAL A 582 14.96 12.34 13.30
CA VAL A 582 15.62 11.81 12.10
C VAL A 582 15.17 10.39 11.76
N TYR A 583 15.23 10.02 10.49
CA TYR A 583 14.88 8.68 10.01
C TYR A 583 16.15 7.90 9.63
N ALA A 584 16.36 6.74 10.26
CA ALA A 584 17.42 5.81 9.88
C ALA A 584 16.96 4.93 8.72
N TRP A 585 17.33 5.29 7.49
CA TRP A 585 16.79 4.68 6.28
C TRP A 585 17.82 3.93 5.42
N ARG A 586 19.03 4.46 5.29
CA ARG A 586 20.05 3.87 4.41
C ARG A 586 20.48 2.49 4.87
N HIS A 587 20.51 1.56 3.92
CA HIS A 587 20.95 0.19 4.13
C HIS A 587 22.34 0.14 4.80
N GLY A 588 22.45 -0.55 5.93
CA GLY A 588 23.72 -0.72 6.65
C GLY A 588 24.21 0.50 7.43
N LEU A 589 23.49 1.62 7.44
CA LEU A 589 23.87 2.85 8.17
C LEU A 589 23.03 3.12 9.43
N THR A 590 22.12 2.21 9.79
CA THR A 590 21.22 2.33 10.95
C THR A 590 21.96 2.65 12.25
N LYS A 591 23.08 1.97 12.52
CA LYS A 591 23.91 2.22 13.71
C LYS A 591 24.51 3.62 13.70
N THR A 592 24.96 4.10 12.54
CA THR A 592 25.51 5.46 12.39
C THR A 592 24.46 6.51 12.69
N ALA A 593 23.23 6.33 12.16
CA ALA A 593 22.11 7.23 12.44
C ALA A 593 21.73 7.24 13.93
N ILE A 594 21.70 6.07 14.58
CA ILE A 594 21.47 5.95 16.03
C ILE A 594 22.54 6.71 16.82
N ASP A 595 23.82 6.52 16.50
CA ASP A 595 24.91 7.21 17.20
C ASP A 595 24.81 8.73 17.04
N ALA A 596 24.44 9.21 15.84
CA ALA A 596 24.21 10.61 15.60
C ALA A 596 23.03 11.13 16.43
N ALA A 597 21.90 10.41 16.48
CA ALA A 597 20.74 10.80 17.27
C ALA A 597 21.05 10.87 18.77
N VAL A 598 21.77 9.88 19.31
CA VAL A 598 22.19 9.85 20.73
C VAL A 598 23.11 11.03 21.05
N ARG A 599 24.16 11.26 20.23
CA ARG A 599 25.10 12.38 20.44
C ARG A 599 24.39 13.74 20.44
N ASN A 600 23.38 13.91 19.60
CA ASN A 600 22.63 15.17 19.46
C ASN A 600 21.37 15.23 20.34
N LYS A 601 21.10 14.22 21.18
CA LYS A 601 19.87 14.10 22.00
C LYS A 601 18.58 14.21 21.16
N ALA A 602 18.64 13.71 19.93
CA ALA A 602 17.52 13.73 18.99
C ALA A 602 16.68 12.46 19.10
N LYS A 603 15.41 12.57 18.71
CA LYS A 603 14.53 11.42 18.52
C LYS A 603 14.80 10.78 17.16
N ILE A 604 14.58 9.46 17.05
CA ILE A 604 14.84 8.70 15.84
C ILE A 604 13.70 7.75 15.49
N MET A 605 13.33 7.73 14.21
CA MET A 605 12.46 6.75 13.58
C MET A 605 13.32 5.68 12.91
N LEU A 606 13.01 4.41 13.17
CA LEU A 606 13.72 3.28 12.58
C LEU A 606 13.01 2.83 11.31
N CYS A 607 13.63 3.06 10.16
CA CYS A 607 13.16 2.64 8.85
C CYS A 607 14.29 1.98 8.02
N PRO A 608 15.12 1.08 8.59
CA PRO A 608 16.31 0.59 7.89
C PRO A 608 15.96 -0.11 6.58
N GLY A 609 16.67 0.23 5.50
CA GLY A 609 16.40 -0.25 4.14
C GLY A 609 16.38 -1.77 4.00
N GLU A 610 17.17 -2.47 4.82
CA GLU A 610 17.17 -3.94 4.89
C GLU A 610 15.92 -4.57 5.54
N HIS A 611 14.99 -3.79 6.09
CA HIS A 611 13.78 -4.29 6.76
C HIS A 611 12.48 -3.58 6.35
N CYS A 612 12.55 -2.28 6.07
CA CYS A 612 11.38 -1.39 6.05
C CYS A 612 11.01 -0.83 4.69
N TYR A 613 11.82 -1.06 3.65
CA TYR A 613 11.48 -0.69 2.27
C TYR A 613 10.51 -1.72 1.71
N LEU A 614 9.23 -1.36 1.73
CA LEU A 614 8.14 -2.23 1.32
C LEU A 614 7.89 -2.16 -0.18
N ASP A 615 8.49 -1.20 -0.89
CA ASP A 615 8.53 -1.17 -2.35
C ASP A 615 9.37 -2.31 -2.95
N TYR A 616 10.34 -2.83 -2.20
CA TYR A 616 11.19 -3.95 -2.63
C TYR A 616 10.38 -5.25 -2.81
N PRO A 617 10.78 -6.12 -3.76
CA PRO A 617 10.14 -7.41 -3.96
C PRO A 617 10.25 -8.28 -2.71
N GLN A 618 9.19 -9.02 -2.42
CA GLN A 618 9.12 -9.92 -1.27
C GLN A 618 9.84 -11.25 -1.50
N GLN A 619 10.00 -11.64 -2.76
CA GLN A 619 10.68 -12.85 -3.19
C GLN A 619 11.37 -12.60 -4.55
N ARG A 620 12.39 -13.40 -4.88
CA ARG A 620 13.05 -13.32 -6.18
C ARG A 620 12.06 -13.62 -7.30
N GLY A 621 11.96 -12.71 -8.27
CA GLY A 621 11.05 -12.84 -9.42
C GLY A 621 9.59 -12.47 -9.12
N ASP A 622 9.31 -11.88 -7.95
CA ASP A 622 8.02 -11.23 -7.65
C ASP A 622 8.01 -9.77 -8.15
N MET A 623 6.86 -9.10 -8.04
CA MET A 623 6.74 -7.66 -8.29
C MET A 623 7.56 -6.84 -7.27
N PRO A 624 8.20 -5.74 -7.70
CA PRO A 624 8.37 -5.33 -9.08
C PRO A 624 9.46 -6.16 -9.79
N GLU A 625 9.19 -6.58 -11.02
CA GLU A 625 10.10 -7.44 -11.79
C GLU A 625 11.30 -6.63 -12.35
N LYS A 626 11.13 -5.32 -12.52
CA LYS A 626 12.23 -4.34 -12.67
C LYS A 626 12.44 -3.67 -11.33
N ASN A 627 13.65 -3.78 -10.79
CA ASN A 627 13.93 -3.38 -9.41
C ASN A 627 15.19 -2.51 -9.26
N TRP A 628 15.78 -1.98 -10.35
CA TRP A 628 17.00 -1.15 -10.35
C TRP A 628 18.18 -1.62 -9.47
N GLY A 629 18.27 -2.94 -9.19
CA GLY A 629 19.28 -3.50 -8.31
C GLY A 629 18.92 -3.53 -6.81
N MET A 630 17.72 -3.10 -6.43
CA MET A 630 17.23 -3.20 -5.06
C MET A 630 17.15 -4.67 -4.60
N PRO A 631 17.36 -4.94 -3.30
CA PRO A 631 17.34 -6.29 -2.76
C PRO A 631 15.91 -6.83 -2.60
N VAL A 632 15.82 -8.10 -2.17
CA VAL A 632 14.57 -8.71 -1.73
C VAL A 632 14.41 -8.49 -0.22
N THR A 633 13.27 -7.95 0.19
CA THR A 633 12.90 -7.83 1.61
C THR A 633 11.74 -8.78 1.90
N THR A 634 12.07 -9.97 2.43
CA THR A 634 11.08 -11.00 2.75
C THR A 634 10.24 -10.63 3.97
N LEU A 635 9.10 -11.32 4.16
CA LEU A 635 8.30 -11.20 5.38
C LEU A 635 9.12 -11.49 6.65
N GLU A 636 9.96 -12.53 6.61
CA GLU A 636 10.84 -12.88 7.73
C GLU A 636 11.86 -11.78 8.00
N GLN A 637 12.45 -11.21 6.94
CA GLN A 637 13.42 -10.13 7.06
C GLN A 637 12.78 -8.91 7.74
N THR A 638 11.60 -8.45 7.30
CA THR A 638 10.88 -7.37 8.00
C THR A 638 10.55 -7.75 9.43
N TYR A 639 10.10 -8.99 9.68
CA TYR A 639 9.79 -9.47 11.04
C TYR A 639 11.01 -9.46 11.98
N ARG A 640 12.23 -9.63 11.46
CA ARG A 640 13.45 -9.64 12.29
C ARG A 640 13.82 -8.26 12.84
N LEU A 641 13.19 -7.18 12.38
CA LEU A 641 13.45 -5.85 12.93
C LEU A 641 13.16 -5.83 14.43
N ASP A 642 14.19 -5.55 15.21
CA ASP A 642 14.05 -5.08 16.59
C ASP A 642 14.42 -3.58 16.61
N PRO A 643 13.45 -2.67 16.84
CA PRO A 643 13.69 -1.23 16.81
C PRO A 643 14.67 -0.73 17.88
N ALA A 644 14.96 -1.53 18.92
CA ALA A 644 16.02 -1.20 19.87
C ALA A 644 17.42 -1.32 19.23
N TRP A 645 17.57 -2.09 18.15
CA TRP A 645 18.83 -2.27 17.43
C TRP A 645 20.04 -2.59 18.33
N GLY A 646 19.81 -3.46 19.33
CA GLY A 646 20.81 -3.86 20.33
C GLY A 646 21.20 -2.77 21.34
N GLN A 647 20.52 -1.62 21.34
CA GLN A 647 20.72 -0.55 22.33
C GLN A 647 19.99 -0.86 23.65
N ASP A 648 20.38 -0.15 24.71
CA ASP A 648 19.82 -0.32 26.04
C ASP A 648 18.45 0.36 26.24
N SER A 649 17.89 0.19 27.44
CA SER A 649 16.61 0.81 27.82
C SER A 649 16.65 2.34 27.85
N VAL A 650 17.82 2.97 27.98
CA VAL A 650 17.98 4.43 27.97
C VAL A 650 17.73 4.95 26.57
N PHE A 651 18.36 4.34 25.55
CA PHE A 651 18.08 4.68 24.15
C PHE A 651 16.59 4.50 23.81
N VAL A 652 16.00 3.38 24.21
CA VAL A 652 14.58 3.08 23.93
C VAL A 652 13.65 4.15 24.52
N ARG A 653 13.95 4.66 25.71
CA ARG A 653 13.17 5.71 26.37
C ARG A 653 13.44 7.10 25.77
N ASP A 654 14.71 7.43 25.57
CA ASP A 654 15.14 8.81 25.34
C ASP A 654 15.27 9.17 23.86
N ASN A 655 15.51 8.21 22.97
CA ASN A 655 15.76 8.46 21.54
C ASN A 655 14.76 7.76 20.62
N LEU A 656 14.44 6.49 20.85
CA LEU A 656 13.56 5.73 19.95
C LEU A 656 12.13 6.31 19.95
N LEU A 657 11.72 6.88 18.83
CA LEU A 657 10.37 7.41 18.64
C LEU A 657 9.42 6.36 18.07
N GLY A 658 9.90 5.58 17.10
CA GLY A 658 9.03 4.75 16.29
C GLY A 658 9.69 3.92 15.23
N VAL A 659 8.84 3.25 14.47
CA VAL A 659 9.17 2.53 13.25
C VAL A 659 8.39 3.12 12.07
N SER A 660 8.98 3.10 10.89
CA SER A 660 8.30 3.48 9.65
C SER A 660 8.56 2.43 8.57
N GLY A 661 7.57 2.22 7.71
CA GLY A 661 7.68 1.38 6.52
C GLY A 661 7.35 2.20 5.28
N THR A 662 8.24 2.21 4.30
CA THR A 662 8.16 3.08 3.12
C THR A 662 7.64 2.34 1.90
N LEU A 663 6.73 2.97 1.16
CA LEU A 663 6.17 2.49 -0.11
C LEU A 663 6.47 3.51 -1.20
N TRP A 664 7.74 3.61 -1.59
CA TRP A 664 8.19 4.35 -2.76
C TRP A 664 7.52 3.79 -4.02
N SER A 665 6.99 4.67 -4.88
CA SER A 665 6.04 4.25 -5.90
C SER A 665 6.58 4.21 -7.32
N GLU A 666 7.90 4.23 -7.54
CA GLU A 666 8.51 4.09 -8.88
C GLU A 666 7.99 2.88 -9.65
N CYS A 667 7.66 1.80 -8.95
CA CYS A 667 7.04 0.61 -9.54
C CYS A 667 5.74 0.19 -8.84
N ILE A 668 5.07 1.08 -8.12
CA ILE A 668 3.76 0.82 -7.50
C ILE A 668 2.71 1.69 -8.22
N ASN A 669 2.21 1.20 -9.34
CA ASN A 669 1.35 1.93 -10.27
C ASN A 669 -0.16 1.77 -10.04
N SER A 670 -0.57 1.10 -8.96
CA SER A 670 -1.99 0.91 -8.62
C SER A 670 -2.18 0.73 -7.11
N THR A 671 -3.38 1.06 -6.64
CA THR A 671 -3.77 0.94 -5.24
C THR A 671 -3.63 -0.49 -4.72
N GLU A 672 -4.06 -1.49 -5.47
CA GLU A 672 -3.88 -2.90 -5.09
C GLU A 672 -2.40 -3.26 -4.96
N ARG A 673 -1.52 -2.67 -5.78
CA ARG A 673 -0.09 -2.94 -5.68
C ARG A 673 0.52 -2.33 -4.41
N ILE A 674 -0.02 -1.22 -3.90
CA ILE A 674 0.33 -0.68 -2.57
C ILE A 674 0.03 -1.74 -1.51
N TYR A 675 -1.19 -2.30 -1.49
CA TYR A 675 -1.56 -3.34 -0.52
C TYR A 675 -0.73 -4.62 -0.68
N TYR A 676 -0.51 -5.08 -1.92
CA TYR A 676 0.31 -6.27 -2.19
C TYR A 676 1.73 -6.11 -1.64
N GLN A 677 2.32 -4.92 -1.79
CA GLN A 677 3.66 -4.61 -1.31
C GLN A 677 3.71 -4.37 0.18
N ALA A 678 2.71 -3.69 0.74
CA ALA A 678 2.62 -3.45 2.17
C ALA A 678 2.40 -4.74 2.94
N PHE A 679 1.39 -5.54 2.61
CA PHE A 679 0.95 -6.67 3.42
C PHE A 679 1.41 -8.01 2.86
N PRO A 680 1.91 -8.92 3.73
CA PRO A 680 1.84 -8.91 5.20
C PRO A 680 3.03 -8.26 5.93
N ARG A 681 4.00 -7.66 5.23
CA ARG A 681 5.20 -7.05 5.86
C ARG A 681 4.87 -5.91 6.83
N ALA A 682 3.90 -5.06 6.50
CA ALA A 682 3.40 -4.01 7.36
C ALA A 682 2.83 -4.58 8.68
N ALA A 683 2.18 -5.74 8.65
CA ALA A 683 1.73 -6.40 9.88
C ALA A 683 2.91 -6.91 10.74
N ALA A 684 4.02 -7.34 10.12
CA ALA A 684 5.25 -7.68 10.82
C ALA A 684 5.93 -6.44 11.44
N LEU A 685 5.94 -5.32 10.71
CA LEU A 685 6.44 -4.03 11.19
C LEU A 685 5.61 -3.48 12.36
N ALA A 686 4.28 -3.59 12.27
CA ALA A 686 3.38 -3.25 13.38
C ALA A 686 3.74 -4.05 14.64
N GLU A 687 4.05 -5.34 14.50
CA GLU A 687 4.49 -6.17 15.62
C GLU A 687 5.85 -5.74 16.18
N ALA A 688 6.77 -5.24 15.36
CA ALA A 688 8.03 -4.68 15.81
C ALA A 688 7.85 -3.42 16.66
N GLY A 689 6.95 -2.52 16.25
CA GLY A 689 6.63 -1.28 16.97
C GLY A 689 5.67 -1.44 18.16
N TRP A 690 4.98 -2.57 18.27
CA TRP A 690 3.99 -2.81 19.32
C TRP A 690 4.42 -3.85 20.36
N SER A 691 4.83 -5.04 19.93
CA SER A 691 5.09 -6.16 20.83
C SER A 691 6.49 -6.10 21.43
N VAL A 692 6.61 -6.43 22.71
CA VAL A 692 7.92 -6.63 23.38
C VAL A 692 8.66 -7.83 22.79
N ALA A 693 10.00 -7.76 22.75
CA ALA A 693 10.83 -8.73 22.05
C ALA A 693 10.60 -10.18 22.52
N GLU A 694 10.40 -10.38 23.82
CA GLU A 694 10.22 -11.68 24.47
C GLU A 694 8.91 -12.37 24.07
N ARG A 695 7.96 -11.62 23.51
CA ARG A 695 6.67 -12.13 23.03
C ARG A 695 6.69 -12.47 21.54
N ARG A 696 7.75 -12.14 20.81
CA ARG A 696 7.82 -12.28 19.35
C ARG A 696 8.38 -13.64 18.96
N SER A 697 7.71 -14.29 18.01
CA SER A 697 8.11 -15.57 17.40
C SER A 697 7.60 -15.60 15.97
N TYR A 698 8.51 -15.72 15.00
CA TYR A 698 8.14 -15.69 13.58
C TYR A 698 7.21 -16.86 13.21
N LYS A 699 7.46 -18.05 13.76
CA LYS A 699 6.60 -19.23 13.55
C LYS A 699 5.16 -18.98 14.03
N GLU A 700 5.00 -18.36 15.21
CA GLU A 700 3.68 -18.05 15.75
C GLU A 700 3.05 -16.87 15.02
N PHE A 701 3.84 -15.90 14.56
CA PHE A 701 3.37 -14.82 13.68
C PHE A 701 2.75 -15.35 12.39
N LEU A 702 3.40 -16.31 11.72
CA LEU A 702 2.84 -16.95 10.51
C LEU A 702 1.49 -17.63 10.78
N THR A 703 1.30 -18.19 11.98
CA THR A 703 0.02 -18.77 12.39
C THR A 703 -1.05 -17.70 12.56
N ARG A 704 -0.70 -16.57 13.22
CA ARG A 704 -1.61 -15.46 13.51
C ARG A 704 -2.00 -14.63 12.29
N ILE A 705 -1.06 -14.39 11.37
CA ILE A 705 -1.29 -13.52 10.21
C ILE A 705 -2.13 -14.19 9.12
N ARG A 706 -2.08 -15.52 8.99
CA ARG A 706 -2.78 -16.28 7.94
C ARG A 706 -4.30 -16.04 7.88
N PRO A 707 -5.07 -16.16 8.99
CA PRO A 707 -6.49 -15.83 8.96
C PRO A 707 -6.77 -14.35 8.63
N LEU A 708 -5.87 -13.42 8.96
CA LEU A 708 -5.99 -12.01 8.60
C LEU A 708 -5.76 -11.79 7.09
N THR A 709 -4.80 -12.48 6.47
CA THR A 709 -4.59 -12.41 5.02
C THR A 709 -5.74 -13.06 4.24
N HIS A 710 -6.37 -14.11 4.77
CA HIS A 710 -7.61 -14.64 4.21
C HIS A 710 -8.74 -13.59 4.26
N ASP A 711 -8.88 -12.84 5.36
CA ASP A 711 -9.86 -11.76 5.45
C ASP A 711 -9.58 -10.63 4.46
N MET A 712 -8.31 -10.25 4.26
CA MET A 712 -7.90 -9.30 3.22
C MET A 712 -8.34 -9.77 1.83
N GLN A 713 -7.97 -11.00 1.44
CA GLN A 713 -8.34 -11.55 0.13
C GLN A 713 -9.86 -11.60 -0.06
N ARG A 714 -10.61 -11.93 1.00
CA ARG A 714 -12.07 -11.93 0.99
C ARG A 714 -12.65 -10.53 0.75
N ARG A 715 -12.09 -9.51 1.39
CA ARG A 715 -12.47 -8.10 1.20
C ARG A 715 -11.99 -7.51 -0.14
N GLY A 716 -11.23 -8.27 -0.92
CA GLY A 716 -10.66 -7.80 -2.19
C GLY A 716 -9.40 -6.96 -2.03
N ILE A 717 -8.71 -7.08 -0.89
CA ILE A 717 -7.39 -6.47 -0.67
C ILE A 717 -6.31 -7.42 -1.15
N ALA A 718 -5.44 -6.93 -2.04
CA ALA A 718 -4.29 -7.67 -2.52
C ALA A 718 -3.29 -7.86 -1.39
N VAL A 719 -2.75 -9.09 -1.25
CA VAL A 719 -1.81 -9.44 -0.19
C VAL A 719 -0.90 -10.55 -0.68
N ASN A 720 0.38 -10.50 -0.31
CA ASN A 720 1.30 -11.56 -0.67
C ASN A 720 1.16 -12.75 0.30
N VAL A 721 0.51 -13.81 -0.16
CA VAL A 721 0.22 -15.01 0.66
C VAL A 721 1.29 -16.09 0.60
N ARG A 722 2.49 -15.77 0.10
CA ARG A 722 3.52 -16.76 -0.22
C ARG A 722 4.75 -16.69 0.66
#